data_AF-A0A6G8C104-F1
#
_entry.id   AF-A0A6G8C104-F1
#
_cell.length_a   1.000
_cell.length_b   1.000
_cell.length_c   1.000
_cell.angle_alpha   90.00
_cell.angle_beta   90.00
_cell.angle_gamma   90.00
#
_symmetry.space_group_name_H-M   'P 1'
#
loop_
_entity.id
_entity.type
_entity.pdbx_description
1 polymer ?
#
loop_
_entity_poly.entity_id
_entity_poly.type
_entity_poly.pdbx_seq_one_letter_code
_entity_poly.pdbx_strand_id
1 'polypeptide(L)'
;MKNKKTALLDTSGFRFTLTQSSLGVMLALGMTAAQAAAGSPGIPTDNPPIFKEDFENPQTAPAAGQALSLGEYKSATLDVNGDPLQYTAAGVAYTGTPAIAAIARPDPPNVPFWLNKNFCNGMWLDSTKVAPTGALLAAEYDPNGTGNTDGYDLAYCMGGFGGKLNNAWGQLQRLAKSLGVLVNGGTEAANAGNHVIAAYTVTRTNRDTPMKPLVQLQMTQPIPIPAGGRFITFSVAMATTSCKYTAGGAHSPVDANIDFYLIHDVTGDKTDLSTGNANLTKLNSQSANPCPATAPASGVISGAQIYGDKPVLYTRDRVAMQFVNNSSGTNGNDGAFDNLKILDLTPQLDKSFADAQLANGKTTTLTFTITNTTELAQKTGWTFTDTLPTGMTVASAPTTNCGASTTANATLGGNKISVTAGDLPANTASCTVSLDVKVSAPAPMNASQTLTNGPLGSGTAGTPGTTETFALNPPGTAQVTVLPAVDLIGTGTTSQSVSKGTPVTFHTSCTNDGPDMALGATCAVTGIPTDATGVSTSCAPSPTDLAPNSVISCTTSFVPVTPGVVTLTTTAATTGSLDTNPSNDAAPTLLYVRPLADMQVSTPTTITTTVGTPVKVTSTCTNAGPDVAEAADCKVTGAPTGATTICTPTPPVTALAVGTGVISCETTFTPTTPGTVTLVTTATSTTTDPDPSNNVGQTPVITTPPMADMQASSPPGLMSTPGVEATLVSTCTNAGPSVADNATCTVTGAPTGATTICTPASPVTSLAVGASITCETKFTPKDAAIVTITTTAGSTTTDPVPTNNVAKTLTPAASDPAAVPTLGEWALWLLSALLGGFALMGVRRQRQQS
;
A
#
# COMPACT_ATOMS: atom_id res chain seq x y z
N MET A 1 9.81 31.85 -47.97
CA MET A 1 11.15 32.39 -48.27
C MET A 1 12.18 31.63 -47.42
N LYS A 2 13.13 30.97 -48.10
CA LYS A 2 14.40 30.33 -47.64
C LYS A 2 14.28 29.27 -46.52
N ASN A 3 14.25 27.96 -46.83
CA ASN A 3 15.36 27.03 -47.15
C ASN A 3 16.36 26.73 -46.01
N LYS A 4 16.29 25.50 -45.47
CA LYS A 4 17.36 24.46 -45.41
C LYS A 4 16.86 23.28 -44.54
N LYS A 5 16.55 22.09 -45.09
CA LYS A 5 17.42 20.99 -45.55
C LYS A 5 18.40 20.44 -44.48
N THR A 6 17.95 19.35 -43.86
CA THR A 6 18.57 18.00 -43.81
C THR A 6 19.98 17.84 -43.23
N ALA A 7 20.06 17.10 -42.11
CA ALA A 7 21.07 16.06 -41.91
C ALA A 7 20.45 14.93 -41.07
N LEU A 8 20.50 13.71 -41.62
CA LEU A 8 20.08 12.46 -41.00
C LEU A 8 21.06 12.05 -39.89
N LEU A 9 20.53 11.42 -38.84
CA LEU A 9 21.13 10.23 -38.22
C LEU A 9 20.01 9.46 -37.50
N ASP A 10 19.62 8.36 -38.12
CA ASP A 10 18.80 7.28 -37.60
C ASP A 10 19.73 6.29 -36.88
N THR A 11 19.40 5.88 -35.65
CA THR A 11 19.11 4.47 -35.32
C THR A 11 18.92 4.27 -33.82
N SER A 12 17.77 3.65 -33.49
CA SER A 12 17.48 2.79 -32.33
C SER A 12 17.64 3.38 -30.92
N GLY A 13 16.62 3.55 -30.07
CA GLY A 13 15.29 2.92 -30.02
C GLY A 13 15.14 2.19 -28.69
N PHE A 14 14.74 2.89 -27.63
CA PHE A 14 14.06 2.32 -26.44
C PHE A 14 13.33 3.47 -25.72
N ARG A 15 12.00 3.55 -25.92
CA ARG A 15 11.11 4.42 -25.14
C ARG A 15 10.13 3.53 -24.37
N PHE A 16 10.21 3.55 -23.05
CA PHE A 16 9.13 3.10 -22.18
C PHE A 16 8.08 4.21 -22.10
N THR A 17 6.87 3.91 -22.55
CA THR A 17 5.68 4.75 -22.37
C THR A 17 5.02 4.37 -21.05
N LEU A 18 5.08 5.23 -20.03
CA LEU A 18 4.24 5.13 -18.83
C LEU A 18 3.11 6.15 -18.94
N THR A 19 1.89 5.64 -19.10
CA THR A 19 0.63 6.37 -19.11
C THR A 19 0.31 6.89 -17.71
N GLN A 20 0.17 8.21 -17.56
CA GLN A 20 -0.36 8.85 -16.37
C GLN A 20 -1.88 8.62 -16.25
N SER A 21 -2.32 7.96 -15.18
CA SER A 21 -3.68 8.11 -14.65
C SER A 21 -3.78 7.59 -13.21
N SER A 22 -3.64 8.47 -12.23
CA SER A 22 -4.43 8.51 -10.98
C SER A 22 -3.85 9.57 -10.05
N LEU A 23 -4.67 10.58 -9.76
CA LEU A 23 -4.43 11.63 -8.78
C LEU A 23 -4.54 11.01 -7.38
N GLY A 24 -3.40 10.75 -6.73
CA GLY A 24 -3.29 10.40 -5.32
C GLY A 24 -2.65 11.55 -4.56
N VAL A 25 -3.32 12.04 -3.54
CA VAL A 25 -2.87 13.12 -2.64
C VAL A 25 -1.56 12.70 -1.96
N MET A 26 -0.43 13.25 -2.42
CA MET A 26 0.83 13.20 -1.66
C MET A 26 0.89 14.40 -0.72
N LEU A 27 0.88 14.10 0.58
CA LEU A 27 1.23 15.02 1.65
C LEU A 27 2.65 15.55 1.40
N ALA A 28 2.77 16.85 1.13
CA ALA A 28 4.04 17.54 1.00
C ALA A 28 4.70 17.67 2.39
N LEU A 29 5.52 16.70 2.76
CA LEU A 29 6.51 16.86 3.82
C LEU A 29 7.65 17.73 3.26
N GLY A 30 7.83 18.91 3.85
CA GLY A 30 8.83 19.89 3.45
C GLY A 30 10.25 19.34 3.51
N MET A 31 10.86 19.09 2.36
CA MET A 31 12.29 18.89 2.24
C MET A 31 12.98 20.25 2.45
N THR A 32 13.65 20.39 3.59
CA THR A 32 14.57 21.50 3.87
C THR A 32 15.99 21.11 3.47
N ALA A 33 16.70 22.09 2.90
CA ALA A 33 18.12 22.14 2.55
C ALA A 33 18.64 21.10 1.52
N ALA A 34 19.16 21.64 0.41
CA ALA A 34 19.80 20.90 -0.67
C ALA A 34 20.90 19.95 -0.15
N GLN A 35 20.70 18.64 -0.31
CA GLN A 35 21.80 17.69 -0.35
C GLN A 35 22.68 18.05 -1.55
N ALA A 36 23.97 18.26 -1.31
CA ALA A 36 24.95 18.26 -2.39
C ALA A 36 24.74 16.95 -3.19
N ALA A 37 24.53 17.07 -4.50
CA ALA A 37 24.33 15.91 -5.35
C ALA A 37 25.47 14.92 -5.10
N ALA A 38 25.14 13.69 -4.70
CA ALA A 38 26.11 12.61 -4.65
C ALA A 38 26.82 12.57 -6.02
N GLY A 39 28.15 12.57 -6.04
CA GLY A 39 28.89 12.31 -7.28
C GLY A 39 28.36 11.00 -7.86
N SER A 40 28.28 10.85 -9.18
CA SER A 40 27.75 9.64 -9.81
C SER A 40 28.64 8.42 -9.46
N PRO A 41 28.34 7.62 -8.41
CA PRO A 41 29.31 6.68 -7.88
C PRO A 41 29.53 5.58 -8.92
N GLY A 42 30.79 5.20 -9.10
CA GLY A 42 31.19 4.18 -10.07
C GLY A 42 31.29 4.67 -11.52
N ILE A 43 30.99 5.94 -11.80
CA ILE A 43 31.20 6.55 -13.12
C ILE A 43 32.48 7.38 -13.09
N PRO A 44 33.55 6.96 -13.81
CA PRO A 44 34.78 7.72 -13.87
C PRO A 44 34.56 9.15 -14.36
N THR A 45 35.15 10.10 -13.64
CA THR A 45 35.19 11.52 -14.01
C THR A 45 36.59 12.05 -13.75
N ASP A 46 36.99 13.05 -14.53
CA ASP A 46 38.29 13.70 -14.32
C ASP A 46 38.15 14.86 -13.37
N ASN A 47 39.11 14.99 -12.44
CA ASN A 47 39.22 16.19 -11.65
C ASN A 47 39.72 17.35 -12.52
N PRO A 48 39.41 18.61 -12.16
CA PRO A 48 40.02 19.76 -12.80
C PRO A 48 41.56 19.69 -12.73
N PRO A 49 42.26 20.20 -13.76
CA PRO A 49 43.72 20.29 -13.72
C PRO A 49 44.16 21.20 -12.57
N ILE A 50 45.21 20.80 -11.86
CA ILE A 50 45.86 21.61 -10.81
C ILE A 50 46.47 22.87 -11.43
N PHE A 51 47.01 22.72 -12.63
CA PHE A 51 47.69 23.77 -13.38
C PHE A 51 47.40 23.57 -14.87
N LYS A 52 47.21 24.68 -15.58
CA LYS A 52 47.09 24.74 -17.05
C LYS A 52 47.88 25.95 -17.55
N GLU A 53 48.70 25.74 -18.56
CA GLU A 53 49.35 26.79 -19.36
C GLU A 53 49.00 26.56 -20.82
N ASP A 54 48.43 27.59 -21.46
CA ASP A 54 48.03 27.58 -22.87
C ASP A 54 48.69 28.70 -23.69
N PHE A 55 49.60 29.47 -23.09
CA PHE A 55 50.39 30.51 -23.75
C PHE A 55 49.56 31.66 -24.39
N GLU A 56 48.25 31.74 -24.13
CA GLU A 56 47.32 32.67 -24.80
C GLU A 56 47.08 34.01 -24.07
N ASN A 57 47.70 34.27 -22.92
CA ASN A 57 47.39 35.47 -22.11
C ASN A 57 48.35 36.65 -22.36
N PRO A 58 47.93 37.77 -22.99
CA PRO A 58 48.66 39.03 -23.00
C PRO A 58 48.18 39.95 -21.87
N GLN A 59 48.99 40.27 -20.86
CA GLN A 59 48.60 41.24 -19.81
C GLN A 59 49.16 42.65 -20.05
N THR A 60 48.33 43.66 -19.74
CA THR A 60 48.56 45.12 -19.76
C THR A 60 49.77 45.59 -18.92
N ALA A 61 50.40 46.70 -19.35
CA ALA A 61 51.69 47.23 -18.87
C ALA A 61 51.78 47.59 -17.36
N PRO A 62 52.90 47.31 -16.66
CA PRO A 62 53.17 47.80 -15.30
C PRO A 62 53.64 49.26 -15.26
N ALA A 63 53.32 49.95 -14.16
CA ALA A 63 53.71 51.35 -13.92
C ALA A 63 55.22 51.53 -13.62
N ALA A 64 55.73 52.75 -13.86
CA ALA A 64 57.15 53.08 -13.80
C ALA A 64 57.79 52.77 -12.42
N GLY A 65 58.80 51.90 -12.42
CA GLY A 65 59.64 51.60 -11.25
C GLY A 65 59.64 50.15 -10.76
N GLN A 66 58.85 49.25 -11.36
CA GLN A 66 58.89 47.81 -11.10
C GLN A 66 59.52 47.02 -12.25
N ALA A 67 60.24 45.94 -11.91
CA ALA A 67 60.83 45.00 -12.85
C ALA A 67 59.76 44.46 -13.82
N LEU A 68 60.10 44.51 -15.10
CA LEU A 68 59.22 44.24 -16.24
C LEU A 68 59.02 42.73 -16.45
N SER A 69 57.77 42.30 -16.69
CA SER A 69 57.45 41.00 -17.28
C SER A 69 56.18 41.10 -18.13
N LEU A 70 56.34 40.80 -19.43
CA LEU A 70 55.33 40.45 -20.45
C LEU A 70 54.21 41.44 -20.83
N GLY A 71 54.53 42.75 -20.85
CA GLY A 71 53.79 43.76 -21.63
C GLY A 71 54.38 44.06 -23.02
N GLU A 72 55.52 43.46 -23.38
CA GLU A 72 56.15 43.62 -24.69
C GLU A 72 56.28 42.26 -25.39
N TYR A 73 55.23 41.84 -26.11
CA TYR A 73 55.43 41.01 -27.31
C TYR A 73 56.14 41.87 -28.37
N LYS A 74 57.42 42.22 -28.13
CA LYS A 74 58.36 42.33 -29.23
C LYS A 74 58.66 40.90 -29.64
N SER A 75 58.58 40.64 -30.94
CA SER A 75 59.25 39.51 -31.58
C SER A 75 60.51 39.18 -30.79
N ALA A 76 60.68 37.96 -30.33
CA ALA A 76 61.95 37.53 -29.76
C ALA A 76 63.03 37.72 -30.84
N THR A 77 63.63 38.91 -30.86
CA THR A 77 65.07 38.99 -31.03
C THR A 77 65.56 38.25 -29.80
N LEU A 78 66.39 37.22 -30.00
CA LEU A 78 66.97 36.43 -28.93
C LEU A 78 67.32 37.34 -27.76
N ASP A 79 67.07 36.90 -26.53
CA ASP A 79 67.82 37.44 -25.42
C ASP A 79 69.29 37.09 -25.65
N VAL A 80 70.00 38.00 -26.30
CA VAL A 80 71.43 37.93 -26.63
C VAL A 80 72.30 38.02 -25.38
N ASN A 81 71.72 38.31 -24.21
CA ASN A 81 72.45 38.36 -22.94
C ASN A 81 72.56 36.99 -22.27
N GLY A 82 71.87 35.99 -22.83
CA GLY A 82 71.78 34.67 -22.26
C GLY A 82 71.29 34.75 -20.81
N ASP A 83 70.02 35.05 -20.58
CA ASP A 83 69.38 34.72 -19.31
C ASP A 83 68.26 33.69 -19.56
N PRO A 84 67.95 32.84 -18.57
CA PRO A 84 66.76 31.99 -18.65
C PRO A 84 65.52 32.85 -18.91
N LEU A 85 64.79 32.59 -19.99
CA LEU A 85 63.50 33.25 -20.22
C LEU A 85 62.52 32.71 -19.19
N GLN A 86 62.09 33.57 -18.25
CA GLN A 86 61.11 33.24 -17.22
C GLN A 86 59.71 33.68 -17.65
N TYR A 87 58.76 32.75 -17.58
CA TYR A 87 57.35 32.93 -17.89
C TYR A 87 56.57 32.84 -16.60
N THR A 88 55.76 33.85 -16.31
CA THR A 88 54.79 33.79 -15.22
C THR A 88 53.45 33.40 -15.79
N ALA A 89 52.96 32.21 -15.45
CA ALA A 89 51.61 31.79 -15.82
C ALA A 89 50.58 32.74 -15.18
N ALA A 90 49.71 33.34 -15.97
CA ALA A 90 48.64 34.21 -15.49
C ALA A 90 47.29 33.58 -15.84
N GLY A 91 46.46 33.26 -14.84
CA GLY A 91 45.08 32.82 -15.11
C GLY A 91 44.46 31.76 -14.20
N VAL A 92 45.13 31.29 -13.13
CA VAL A 92 44.49 30.41 -12.14
C VAL A 92 44.67 31.01 -10.76
N ALA A 93 43.62 30.98 -9.93
CA ALA A 93 43.52 31.63 -8.62
C ALA A 93 44.46 31.00 -7.56
N TYR A 94 45.77 31.14 -7.76
CA TYR A 94 46.81 30.80 -6.79
C TYR A 94 47.62 32.05 -6.46
N THR A 95 47.92 32.24 -5.18
CA THR A 95 48.58 33.44 -4.64
C THR A 95 50.09 33.50 -4.91
N GLY A 96 50.66 32.49 -5.57
CA GLY A 96 52.05 32.49 -6.04
C GLY A 96 52.09 32.51 -7.56
N THR A 97 52.94 33.36 -8.14
CA THR A 97 53.24 33.39 -9.57
C THR A 97 54.09 32.17 -9.95
N PRO A 98 53.58 31.17 -10.69
CA PRO A 98 54.40 30.06 -11.14
C PRO A 98 55.37 30.60 -12.19
N ALA A 99 56.67 30.51 -11.92
CA ALA A 99 57.70 30.82 -12.90
C ALA A 99 58.10 29.53 -13.63
N ILE A 100 57.89 29.51 -14.94
CA ILE A 100 58.41 28.49 -15.86
C ILE A 100 59.65 29.08 -16.53
N ALA A 101 60.74 28.31 -16.66
CA ALA A 101 61.89 28.79 -17.42
C ALA A 101 62.22 27.87 -18.59
N ALA A 102 62.42 28.45 -19.76
CA ALA A 102 63.16 27.85 -20.86
C ALA A 102 64.55 28.49 -20.87
N ILE A 103 65.61 27.73 -20.59
CA ILE A 103 66.95 28.29 -20.41
C ILE A 103 67.68 28.38 -21.75
N ALA A 104 68.02 29.60 -22.16
CA ALA A 104 69.01 29.86 -23.21
C ALA A 104 70.19 30.63 -22.59
N ARG A 105 71.23 29.95 -22.07
CA ARG A 105 72.49 30.58 -21.60
C ARG A 105 73.74 29.99 -22.29
N PRO A 106 74.87 30.73 -22.38
CA PRO A 106 76.14 30.26 -22.93
C PRO A 106 76.98 29.43 -21.93
N ASP A 107 77.57 28.34 -22.43
CA ASP A 107 78.74 27.53 -21.97
C ASP A 107 78.71 26.80 -20.61
N PRO A 108 79.15 25.51 -20.49
CA PRO A 108 80.04 24.66 -21.33
C PRO A 108 79.28 23.57 -22.14
N PRO A 109 79.95 22.61 -22.85
CA PRO A 109 79.32 21.52 -23.65
C PRO A 109 78.36 20.54 -22.93
N ASN A 110 77.88 20.85 -21.73
CA ASN A 110 77.06 19.97 -20.89
C ASN A 110 75.74 20.59 -20.39
N VAL A 111 75.26 21.71 -20.94
CA VAL A 111 73.91 22.21 -20.57
C VAL A 111 72.80 21.31 -21.14
N PRO A 112 71.90 20.76 -20.30
CA PRO A 112 70.95 19.72 -20.68
C PRO A 112 69.59 20.29 -21.09
N PHE A 113 69.53 21.44 -21.77
CA PHE A 113 68.27 22.05 -22.24
C PHE A 113 68.11 21.97 -23.75
N TRP A 114 66.85 21.82 -24.17
CA TRP A 114 66.47 21.53 -25.54
C TRP A 114 66.54 22.76 -26.44
N LEU A 115 66.23 23.98 -25.98
CA LEU A 115 66.50 25.18 -26.77
C LEU A 115 67.93 25.63 -26.51
N ASN A 116 68.79 25.58 -27.52
CA ASN A 116 70.21 25.83 -27.36
C ASN A 116 70.81 26.51 -28.59
N LYS A 117 71.38 27.69 -28.38
CA LYS A 117 72.01 28.48 -29.45
C LYS A 117 73.14 27.72 -30.17
N ASN A 118 73.89 26.88 -29.47
CA ASN A 118 75.00 26.10 -30.04
C ASN A 118 74.52 24.94 -30.93
N PHE A 119 73.27 24.51 -30.78
CA PHE A 119 72.63 23.50 -31.61
C PHE A 119 71.67 24.09 -32.64
N CYS A 120 71.51 25.42 -32.69
CA CYS A 120 70.56 26.12 -33.57
C CYS A 120 69.15 25.49 -33.57
N ASN A 121 68.69 25.04 -32.41
CA ASN A 121 67.41 24.37 -32.25
C ASN A 121 66.41 25.27 -31.51
N GLY A 122 65.56 25.91 -32.32
CA GLY A 122 64.28 26.47 -31.90
C GLY A 122 64.17 27.97 -31.69
N MET A 123 62.92 28.46 -31.74
CA MET A 123 62.55 29.88 -31.75
C MET A 123 61.18 30.09 -31.08
N TRP A 124 61.07 31.11 -30.23
CA TRP A 124 59.79 31.58 -29.69
C TRP A 124 58.99 32.28 -30.80
N LEU A 125 57.73 31.87 -31.00
CA LEU A 125 56.93 32.33 -32.13
C LEU A 125 55.57 32.88 -31.69
N ASP A 126 55.29 34.11 -32.13
CA ASP A 126 53.93 34.59 -32.35
C ASP A 126 53.58 34.31 -33.81
N SER A 127 52.65 33.39 -34.05
CA SER A 127 52.28 32.92 -35.40
C SER A 127 51.69 34.02 -36.28
N THR A 128 51.26 35.14 -35.69
CA THR A 128 50.71 36.30 -36.39
C THR A 128 51.79 37.20 -37.00
N LYS A 129 53.06 37.01 -36.63
CA LYS A 129 54.17 37.85 -37.10
C LYS A 129 54.79 37.32 -38.38
N VAL A 130 55.22 38.24 -39.23
CA VAL A 130 55.98 37.94 -40.46
C VAL A 130 57.43 37.62 -40.10
N ALA A 131 58.07 36.78 -40.93
CA ALA A 131 59.49 36.45 -40.75
C ALA A 131 60.33 37.74 -40.66
N PRO A 132 61.34 37.80 -39.75
CA PRO A 132 62.24 38.94 -39.69
C PRO A 132 62.88 39.18 -41.08
N THR A 133 62.71 40.38 -41.63
CA THR A 133 63.38 40.76 -42.89
C THR A 133 64.85 41.07 -42.61
N GLY A 134 65.72 40.84 -43.60
CA GLY A 134 67.18 40.89 -43.43
C GLY A 134 67.79 42.19 -42.88
N ALA A 135 67.00 43.26 -42.71
CA ALA A 135 67.42 44.49 -42.04
C ALA A 135 67.55 44.35 -40.51
N LEU A 136 66.84 43.40 -39.87
CA LEU A 136 67.01 43.10 -38.44
C LEU A 136 68.25 42.23 -38.16
N LEU A 137 68.87 41.64 -39.20
CA LEU A 137 70.09 40.82 -39.09
C LEU A 137 71.39 41.63 -39.13
N ALA A 138 71.32 42.91 -39.52
CA ALA A 138 72.48 43.78 -39.69
C ALA A 138 72.66 44.79 -38.55
N ALA A 139 71.79 44.78 -37.53
CA ALA A 139 71.87 45.69 -36.40
C ALA A 139 72.90 45.27 -35.32
N GLU A 140 73.58 44.13 -35.50
CA GLU A 140 74.82 43.80 -34.79
C GLU A 140 76.03 43.99 -35.72
N TYR A 141 76.17 45.22 -36.23
CA TYR A 141 77.43 45.69 -36.79
C TYR A 141 78.30 46.19 -35.63
N ASP A 142 79.43 45.52 -35.32
CA ASP A 142 80.46 46.02 -34.39
C ASP A 142 81.18 47.22 -35.03
N PRO A 143 80.90 48.47 -34.62
CA PRO A 143 81.53 49.64 -35.21
C PRO A 143 82.88 49.95 -34.54
N ASN A 144 83.28 49.19 -33.50
CA ASN A 144 84.28 49.60 -32.52
C ASN A 144 85.50 48.68 -32.40
N GLY A 145 85.56 47.54 -33.12
CA GLY A 145 86.81 46.78 -33.29
C GLY A 145 87.43 46.25 -31.99
N THR A 146 86.60 45.78 -31.04
CA THR A 146 87.06 45.29 -29.73
C THR A 146 87.28 43.77 -29.64
N GLY A 147 87.00 43.01 -30.71
CA GLY A 147 87.47 41.64 -30.84
C GLY A 147 86.84 40.60 -29.90
N ASN A 148 85.63 40.82 -29.38
CA ASN A 148 84.82 39.75 -28.80
C ASN A 148 83.43 39.72 -29.44
N THR A 149 83.16 38.67 -30.20
CA THR A 149 82.08 38.56 -31.17
C THR A 149 80.95 37.65 -30.66
N ASP A 150 80.00 38.21 -29.91
CA ASP A 150 78.73 37.51 -29.59
C ASP A 150 77.64 37.78 -30.64
N GLY A 151 77.77 38.83 -31.46
CA GLY A 151 76.85 39.16 -32.56
C GLY A 151 76.96 38.28 -33.81
N TYR A 152 77.80 37.22 -33.76
CA TYR A 152 77.88 36.25 -34.85
C TYR A 152 76.88 35.11 -34.69
N ASP A 153 76.36 34.78 -33.51
CA ASP A 153 75.67 33.50 -33.27
C ASP A 153 74.22 33.42 -33.77
N LEU A 154 73.40 34.47 -33.61
CA LEU A 154 72.05 34.48 -34.17
C LEU A 154 72.09 34.61 -35.70
N ALA A 155 72.94 35.50 -36.21
CA ALA A 155 73.24 35.60 -37.63
C ALA A 155 73.92 34.33 -38.18
N TYR A 156 74.55 33.49 -37.35
CA TYR A 156 75.16 32.21 -37.73
C TYR A 156 74.13 31.08 -37.82
N CYS A 157 73.24 30.96 -36.83
CA CYS A 157 72.07 30.09 -36.93
C CYS A 157 71.19 30.55 -38.11
N MET A 158 70.81 31.83 -38.18
CA MET A 158 69.99 32.44 -39.23
C MET A 158 70.66 32.47 -40.62
N GLY A 159 71.97 32.68 -40.68
CA GLY A 159 72.78 32.59 -41.90
C GLY A 159 72.92 31.15 -42.39
N GLY A 160 72.72 30.16 -41.51
CA GLY A 160 72.61 28.74 -41.87
C GLY A 160 71.32 28.39 -42.58
N PHE A 161 70.30 29.25 -42.46
CA PHE A 161 69.06 29.08 -43.21
C PHE A 161 69.24 29.41 -44.69
N GLY A 162 70.27 30.17 -45.14
CA GLY A 162 70.63 30.32 -46.56
C GLY A 162 69.45 30.46 -47.54
N GLY A 163 68.58 31.46 -47.35
CA GLY A 163 67.35 31.67 -48.15
C GLY A 163 66.15 30.78 -47.77
N LYS A 164 66.33 29.79 -46.91
CA LYS A 164 65.29 28.89 -46.35
C LYS A 164 64.66 29.41 -45.07
N LEU A 165 64.98 30.63 -44.63
CA LEU A 165 64.42 31.24 -43.41
C LEU A 165 62.90 31.36 -43.50
N ASN A 166 62.40 31.81 -44.65
CA ASN A 166 60.95 31.89 -44.91
C ASN A 166 60.28 30.51 -44.85
N ASN A 167 61.01 29.44 -45.23
CA ASN A 167 60.50 28.06 -45.15
C ASN A 167 60.42 27.59 -43.70
N ALA A 168 61.48 27.80 -42.90
CA ALA A 168 61.48 27.43 -41.49
C ALA A 168 60.45 28.23 -40.67
N TRP A 169 60.36 29.55 -40.91
CA TRP A 169 59.33 30.39 -40.31
C TRP A 169 57.92 29.92 -40.69
N GLY A 170 57.71 29.57 -41.97
CA GLY A 170 56.47 28.96 -42.43
C GLY A 170 56.14 27.65 -41.74
N GLN A 171 57.13 26.77 -41.46
CA GLN A 171 56.91 25.53 -40.71
C GLN A 171 56.54 25.81 -39.25
N LEU A 172 57.22 26.75 -38.58
CA LEU A 172 56.88 27.14 -37.20
C LEU A 172 55.46 27.72 -37.12
N GLN A 173 55.06 28.59 -38.05
CA GLN A 173 53.70 29.12 -38.11
C GLN A 173 52.66 28.03 -38.37
N ARG A 174 52.99 27.02 -39.19
CA ARG A 174 52.12 25.87 -39.41
C ARG A 174 51.99 25.03 -38.15
N LEU A 175 53.09 24.71 -37.46
CA LEU A 175 53.09 24.00 -36.18
C LEU A 175 52.18 24.68 -35.15
N ALA A 176 52.29 26.01 -35.01
CA ALA A 176 51.44 26.78 -34.10
C ALA A 176 49.94 26.66 -34.44
N LYS A 177 49.59 26.86 -35.72
CA LYS A 177 48.20 26.75 -36.19
C LYS A 177 47.63 25.35 -36.06
N SER A 178 48.41 24.33 -36.43
CA SER A 178 47.99 22.93 -36.34
C SER A 178 47.81 22.50 -34.88
N LEU A 179 48.64 23.01 -33.96
CA LEU A 179 48.49 22.74 -32.53
C LEU A 179 47.25 23.45 -31.96
N GLY A 180 46.96 24.68 -32.39
CA GLY A 180 45.69 25.33 -32.08
C GLY A 180 44.46 24.58 -32.60
N VAL A 181 44.54 23.93 -33.77
CA VAL A 181 43.46 23.02 -34.23
C VAL A 181 43.29 21.82 -33.30
N LEU A 182 44.39 21.26 -32.78
CA LEU A 182 44.34 20.14 -31.83
C LEU A 182 43.70 20.55 -30.50
N VAL A 183 44.06 21.73 -29.98
CA VAL A 183 43.65 22.19 -28.64
C VAL A 183 42.27 22.87 -28.66
N ASN A 184 42.00 23.72 -29.65
CA ASN A 184 40.80 24.56 -29.73
C ASN A 184 39.77 24.06 -30.77
N GLY A 185 40.15 23.12 -31.64
CA GLY A 185 39.33 22.66 -32.76
C GLY A 185 39.32 23.64 -33.95
N GLY A 186 38.51 23.34 -34.97
CA GLY A 186 38.31 24.23 -36.12
C GLY A 186 39.39 24.09 -37.21
N THR A 187 39.71 25.18 -37.89
CA THR A 187 40.68 25.21 -39.01
C THR A 187 41.96 25.94 -38.62
N GLU A 188 43.06 25.70 -39.35
CA GLU A 188 44.31 26.45 -39.16
C GLU A 188 44.15 27.95 -39.35
N ALA A 189 43.21 28.38 -40.20
CA ALA A 189 42.89 29.79 -40.40
C ALA A 189 42.20 30.41 -39.18
N ALA A 190 41.32 29.64 -38.52
CA ALA A 190 40.67 30.07 -37.27
C ALA A 190 41.67 30.16 -36.10
N ASN A 191 42.72 29.33 -36.13
CA ASN A 191 43.78 29.30 -35.12
C ASN A 191 45.04 30.06 -35.55
N ALA A 192 44.90 31.08 -36.40
CA ALA A 192 46.04 31.85 -36.91
C ALA A 192 46.82 32.61 -35.82
N GLY A 193 46.19 32.85 -34.66
CA GLY A 193 46.77 33.52 -33.51
C GLY A 193 47.13 32.62 -32.33
N ASN A 194 47.19 31.30 -32.51
CA ASN A 194 47.58 30.37 -31.43
C ASN A 194 49.07 30.56 -31.09
N HIS A 195 49.38 30.65 -29.79
CA HIS A 195 50.74 30.81 -29.29
C HIS A 195 51.29 29.47 -28.84
N VAL A 196 52.55 29.18 -29.20
CA VAL A 196 53.19 27.90 -28.87
C VAL A 196 54.67 28.11 -28.60
N ILE A 197 55.28 27.16 -27.91
CA ILE A 197 56.75 27.02 -27.91
C ILE A 197 57.11 26.07 -29.03
N ALA A 198 57.90 26.53 -30.01
CA ALA A 198 58.24 25.75 -31.19
C ALA A 198 59.75 25.72 -31.46
N ALA A 199 60.19 24.64 -32.09
CA ALA A 199 61.52 24.53 -32.61
C ALA A 199 61.53 23.89 -34.00
N TYR A 200 62.49 24.34 -34.79
CA TYR A 200 62.76 23.81 -36.12
C TYR A 200 64.25 23.86 -36.38
N THR A 201 64.83 22.73 -36.71
CA THR A 201 66.26 22.52 -36.90
C THR A 201 66.60 22.70 -38.36
N VAL A 202 67.68 23.44 -38.62
CA VAL A 202 68.29 23.51 -39.95
C VAL A 202 69.70 22.96 -39.89
N THR A 203 69.94 21.86 -40.60
CA THR A 203 71.26 21.23 -40.62
C THR A 203 72.25 22.10 -41.40
N ARG A 204 73.35 22.49 -40.74
CA ARG A 204 74.62 22.71 -41.45
C ARG A 204 75.41 21.41 -41.35
N THR A 205 75.85 20.91 -42.50
CA THR A 205 76.71 19.73 -42.65
C THR A 205 77.81 19.73 -41.60
N ASN A 206 77.84 18.72 -40.71
CA ASN A 206 78.94 18.30 -39.79
C ASN A 206 78.81 18.48 -38.25
N ARG A 207 77.65 18.82 -37.68
CA ARG A 207 77.42 18.73 -36.21
C ARG A 207 76.25 17.80 -35.81
N ASP A 208 76.28 16.57 -36.28
CA ASP A 208 75.48 15.46 -35.75
C ASP A 208 76.07 14.97 -34.40
N THR A 209 76.35 15.88 -33.46
CA THR A 209 76.68 15.44 -32.10
C THR A 209 75.40 14.86 -31.49
N PRO A 210 75.41 13.60 -31.01
CA PRO A 210 74.24 13.00 -30.40
C PRO A 210 73.79 13.89 -29.24
N MET A 211 72.61 14.49 -29.39
CA MET A 211 72.00 15.26 -28.32
C MET A 211 71.71 14.27 -27.19
N LYS A 212 72.27 14.52 -26.01
CA LYS A 212 71.87 13.81 -24.78
C LYS A 212 70.39 14.08 -24.50
N PRO A 213 69.70 13.38 -23.58
CA PRO A 213 68.41 13.82 -23.07
C PRO A 213 68.43 15.31 -22.70
N LEU A 214 67.55 16.10 -23.31
CA LEU A 214 67.47 17.54 -23.08
C LEU A 214 66.10 17.92 -22.51
N VAL A 215 66.11 18.71 -21.45
CA VAL A 215 64.96 19.33 -20.81
C VAL A 215 64.32 20.32 -21.78
N GLN A 216 63.05 20.10 -22.13
CA GLN A 216 62.29 21.03 -22.98
C GLN A 216 61.69 22.18 -22.17
N LEU A 217 61.17 21.87 -20.98
CA LEU A 217 60.60 22.84 -20.07
C LEU A 217 60.75 22.34 -18.63
N GLN A 218 60.97 23.28 -17.71
CA GLN A 218 60.92 23.02 -16.29
C GLN A 218 60.27 24.17 -15.53
N MET A 219 59.61 23.83 -14.43
CA MET A 219 59.18 24.80 -13.43
C MET A 219 60.37 25.22 -12.55
N THR A 220 60.50 26.53 -12.30
CA THR A 220 61.53 27.05 -11.39
C THR A 220 61.00 27.24 -9.97
N GLN A 221 59.68 27.36 -9.82
CA GLN A 221 58.99 27.42 -8.54
C GLN A 221 57.88 26.36 -8.46
N PRO A 222 57.77 25.63 -7.33
CA PRO A 222 56.76 24.60 -7.17
C PRO A 222 55.42 25.21 -6.75
N ILE A 223 54.34 24.64 -7.26
CA ILE A 223 52.97 25.09 -7.01
C ILE A 223 52.42 24.37 -5.78
N PRO A 224 51.78 25.06 -4.82
CA PRO A 224 51.08 24.40 -3.73
C PRO A 224 50.00 23.43 -4.24
N ILE A 225 49.92 22.25 -3.63
CA ILE A 225 48.81 21.32 -3.84
C ILE A 225 48.15 20.98 -2.51
N PRO A 226 46.86 20.63 -2.49
CA PRO A 226 46.19 20.25 -1.25
C PRO A 226 46.92 19.11 -0.54
N ALA A 227 47.17 19.29 0.75
CA ALA A 227 47.76 18.27 1.60
C ALA A 227 46.77 17.08 1.71
N GLY A 228 47.24 15.84 1.54
CA GLY A 228 46.29 14.75 1.29
C GLY A 228 46.83 13.47 0.65
N GLY A 229 47.98 13.55 -0.01
CA GLY A 229 48.32 12.57 -1.04
C GLY A 229 47.46 12.78 -2.28
N ARG A 230 48.07 12.92 -3.46
CA ARG A 230 47.36 13.07 -4.73
C ARG A 230 47.95 12.14 -5.77
N PHE A 231 47.13 11.56 -6.63
CA PHE A 231 47.64 10.88 -7.82
C PHE A 231 47.88 11.92 -8.89
N ILE A 232 49.15 12.20 -9.21
CA ILE A 232 49.50 13.26 -10.15
C ILE A 232 50.03 12.65 -11.44
N THR A 233 49.58 13.20 -12.57
CA THR A 233 50.23 13.05 -13.86
C THR A 233 50.32 14.39 -14.58
N PHE A 234 50.92 14.38 -15.77
CA PHE A 234 51.02 15.55 -16.63
C PHE A 234 50.45 15.27 -18.02
N SER A 235 50.09 16.34 -18.73
CA SER A 235 49.81 16.26 -20.16
C SER A 235 50.33 17.49 -20.90
N VAL A 236 50.69 17.34 -22.17
CA VAL A 236 51.05 18.45 -23.05
C VAL A 236 50.58 18.15 -24.47
N ALA A 237 50.07 19.16 -25.18
CA ALA A 237 49.79 19.06 -26.60
C ALA A 237 51.11 19.23 -27.36
N MET A 238 51.42 18.34 -28.29
CA MET A 238 52.62 18.48 -29.14
C MET A 238 52.28 18.32 -30.61
N ALA A 239 53.01 19.04 -31.45
CA ALA A 239 52.99 18.92 -32.91
C ALA A 239 54.41 18.74 -33.46
N THR A 240 54.58 17.95 -34.51
CA THR A 240 55.88 17.73 -35.17
C THR A 240 55.72 17.63 -36.69
N THR A 241 56.74 18.10 -37.42
CA THR A 241 56.80 18.04 -38.89
C THR A 241 57.57 16.84 -39.42
N SER A 242 58.28 16.10 -38.56
CA SER A 242 59.44 15.29 -38.98
C SER A 242 59.35 13.80 -38.61
N CYS A 243 58.16 13.22 -38.50
CA CYS A 243 57.96 11.79 -38.16
C CYS A 243 58.66 10.83 -39.14
N LYS A 244 59.54 9.96 -38.62
CA LYS A 244 60.28 8.94 -39.37
C LYS A 244 60.00 7.55 -38.84
N TYR A 245 59.94 6.59 -39.76
CA TYR A 245 59.67 5.20 -39.45
C TYR A 245 60.83 4.34 -39.93
N THR A 246 61.18 3.35 -39.13
CA THR A 246 62.10 2.30 -39.52
C THR A 246 61.49 1.46 -40.65
N ALA A 247 62.31 0.67 -41.35
CA ALA A 247 61.84 -0.21 -42.42
C ALA A 247 60.76 -1.23 -41.96
N GLY A 248 60.69 -1.51 -40.65
CA GLY A 248 59.66 -2.36 -40.03
C GLY A 248 58.39 -1.62 -39.58
N GLY A 249 58.25 -0.32 -39.87
CA GLY A 249 57.08 0.48 -39.53
C GLY A 249 57.03 1.00 -38.08
N ALA A 250 58.03 0.71 -37.25
CA ALA A 250 58.15 1.30 -35.91
C ALA A 250 58.73 2.73 -35.96
N HIS A 251 58.37 3.56 -34.98
CA HIS A 251 58.94 4.90 -34.80
C HIS A 251 60.46 4.87 -34.79
N SER A 252 61.07 5.83 -35.48
CA SER A 252 62.52 5.92 -35.53
C SER A 252 63.06 6.46 -34.20
N PRO A 253 64.22 5.98 -33.71
CA PRO A 253 64.87 6.54 -32.52
C PRO A 253 65.24 8.03 -32.64
N VAL A 254 65.16 8.60 -33.85
CA VAL A 254 65.39 10.02 -34.11
C VAL A 254 64.11 10.86 -34.08
N ASP A 255 62.93 10.27 -33.83
CA ASP A 255 61.68 10.99 -33.57
C ASP A 255 61.68 11.58 -32.15
N ALA A 256 60.73 12.49 -31.87
CA ALA A 256 60.57 13.07 -30.54
C ALA A 256 60.24 11.98 -29.51
N ASN A 257 60.91 12.03 -28.36
CA ASN A 257 60.83 10.99 -27.34
C ASN A 257 60.68 11.59 -25.95
N ILE A 258 59.44 11.72 -25.48
CA ILE A 258 59.06 12.61 -24.39
C ILE A 258 58.90 11.88 -23.07
N ASP A 259 59.61 12.35 -22.05
CA ASP A 259 59.44 11.90 -20.67
C ASP A 259 58.97 13.03 -19.78
N PHE A 260 58.03 12.73 -18.88
CA PHE A 260 57.63 13.62 -17.80
C PHE A 260 58.27 13.21 -16.48
N TYR A 261 58.71 14.22 -15.72
CA TYR A 261 59.25 14.05 -14.38
C TYR A 261 58.56 14.99 -13.38
N LEU A 262 58.16 14.44 -12.24
CA LEU A 262 57.89 15.22 -11.03
C LEU A 262 59.22 15.64 -10.41
N ILE A 263 59.34 16.91 -10.03
CA ILE A 263 60.47 17.45 -9.27
C ILE A 263 60.05 17.57 -7.81
N HIS A 264 60.83 16.99 -6.90
CA HIS A 264 60.55 16.99 -5.46
C HIS A 264 61.07 18.23 -4.73
N ASP A 265 62.21 18.77 -5.19
CA ASP A 265 62.85 19.97 -4.67
C ASP A 265 63.40 20.82 -5.82
N VAL A 266 62.95 22.07 -5.88
CA VAL A 266 63.41 23.04 -6.88
C VAL A 266 64.76 23.67 -6.52
N THR A 267 65.46 23.24 -5.46
CA THR A 267 66.77 23.76 -5.03
C THR A 267 67.94 22.80 -5.24
N GLY A 268 67.71 21.56 -5.70
CA GLY A 268 68.74 20.57 -6.07
C GLY A 268 69.10 20.52 -7.57
N ASP A 269 69.98 19.58 -7.97
CA ASP A 269 70.28 19.33 -9.40
C ASP A 269 69.06 18.68 -10.10
N LYS A 270 68.33 19.50 -10.85
CA LYS A 270 67.11 19.12 -11.59
C LYS A 270 67.42 18.56 -12.97
N THR A 271 68.70 18.54 -13.34
CA THR A 271 69.14 18.28 -14.70
C THR A 271 69.94 17.00 -14.84
N ASP A 272 70.32 16.40 -13.71
CA ASP A 272 70.75 15.02 -13.64
C ASP A 272 69.58 14.08 -13.94
N LEU A 273 69.48 13.65 -15.20
CA LEU A 273 68.47 12.70 -15.68
C LEU A 273 68.91 11.24 -15.48
N SER A 274 69.94 10.98 -14.68
CA SER A 274 70.39 9.61 -14.39
C SER A 274 69.32 8.81 -13.66
N THR A 275 69.26 7.52 -13.99
CA THR A 275 68.36 6.59 -13.30
C THR A 275 68.77 6.51 -11.83
N GLY A 276 67.91 6.98 -10.92
CA GLY A 276 68.19 7.01 -9.48
C GLY A 276 68.33 8.40 -8.87
N ASN A 277 68.19 9.48 -9.66
CA ASN A 277 68.06 10.82 -9.07
C ASN A 277 66.81 10.88 -8.16
N ALA A 278 67.03 10.92 -6.84
CA ALA A 278 65.98 10.94 -5.84
C ALA A 278 65.10 12.21 -5.87
N ASN A 279 65.55 13.25 -6.59
CA ASN A 279 64.79 14.48 -6.80
C ASN A 279 63.78 14.39 -7.94
N LEU A 280 63.89 13.39 -8.83
CA LEU A 280 63.03 13.22 -10.00
C LEU A 280 62.21 11.93 -9.90
N THR A 281 60.96 11.99 -10.36
CA THR A 281 60.12 10.78 -10.52
C THR A 281 59.48 10.77 -11.89
N LYS A 282 59.86 9.79 -12.70
CA LYS A 282 59.35 9.59 -14.05
C LYS A 282 57.88 9.14 -14.01
N LEU A 283 57.04 9.79 -14.80
CA LEU A 283 55.59 9.56 -14.88
C LEU A 283 55.14 8.82 -16.14
N ASN A 284 56.10 8.39 -16.95
CA ASN A 284 55.85 7.56 -18.12
C ASN A 284 56.49 6.19 -17.93
N SER A 285 55.76 5.12 -18.26
CA SER A 285 56.29 3.76 -18.36
C SER A 285 57.23 3.63 -19.56
N GLN A 286 56.87 4.28 -20.66
CA GLN A 286 57.65 4.41 -21.89
C GLN A 286 57.61 5.86 -22.36
N SER A 287 58.73 6.33 -22.90
CA SER A 287 58.80 7.68 -23.46
C SER A 287 57.79 7.83 -24.61
N ALA A 288 57.03 8.94 -24.58
CA ALA A 288 55.92 9.17 -25.48
C ALA A 288 56.36 9.83 -26.79
N ASN A 289 55.72 9.48 -27.91
CA ASN A 289 56.02 10.03 -29.23
C ASN A 289 54.75 10.70 -29.80
N PRO A 290 54.80 11.97 -30.23
CA PRO A 290 53.67 12.66 -30.86
C PRO A 290 53.33 12.16 -32.27
N CYS A 291 54.18 11.33 -32.87
CA CYS A 291 53.94 10.75 -34.18
C CYS A 291 52.89 9.63 -34.12
N PRO A 292 52.01 9.51 -35.13
CA PRO A 292 51.02 8.44 -35.22
C PRO A 292 51.67 7.08 -35.50
N ALA A 293 50.99 5.97 -35.17
CA ALA A 293 51.51 4.63 -35.41
C ALA A 293 51.82 4.32 -36.90
N THR A 294 51.18 5.04 -37.84
CA THR A 294 51.41 4.91 -39.28
C THR A 294 52.00 6.18 -39.86
N ALA A 295 52.89 6.04 -40.83
CA ALA A 295 53.56 7.18 -41.44
C ALA A 295 52.56 8.18 -42.06
N PRO A 296 52.58 9.46 -41.64
CA PRO A 296 51.73 10.47 -42.24
C PRO A 296 52.19 10.76 -43.67
N ALA A 297 51.29 11.30 -44.49
CA ALA A 297 51.67 11.76 -45.82
C ALA A 297 52.73 12.87 -45.73
N SER A 298 53.60 12.93 -46.73
CA SER A 298 54.69 13.93 -46.76
C SER A 298 54.14 15.35 -46.60
N GLY A 299 54.68 16.11 -45.64
CA GLY A 299 54.30 17.50 -45.37
C GLY A 299 53.10 17.68 -44.42
N VAL A 300 52.51 16.59 -43.93
CA VAL A 300 51.48 16.62 -42.87
C VAL A 300 52.14 16.79 -41.51
N ILE A 301 51.60 17.71 -40.70
CA ILE A 301 51.98 17.87 -39.30
C ILE A 301 51.25 16.80 -38.48
N SER A 302 52.01 16.07 -37.68
CA SER A 302 51.45 15.15 -36.69
C SER A 302 51.30 15.87 -35.37
N GLY A 303 50.17 15.70 -34.70
CA GLY A 303 49.95 16.25 -33.38
C GLY A 303 49.21 15.28 -32.48
N ALA A 304 49.57 15.30 -31.20
CA ALA A 304 48.95 14.46 -30.18
C ALA A 304 48.91 15.20 -28.83
N GLN A 305 47.84 14.97 -28.07
CA GLN A 305 47.84 15.26 -26.64
C GLN A 305 48.56 14.09 -25.96
N ILE A 306 49.70 14.37 -25.35
CA ILE A 306 50.53 13.38 -24.67
C ILE A 306 50.23 13.42 -23.19
N TYR A 307 50.12 12.25 -22.55
CA TYR A 307 49.87 12.07 -21.12
C TYR A 307 50.97 11.22 -20.47
N GLY A 308 51.24 11.46 -19.18
CA GLY A 308 51.93 10.48 -18.34
C GLY A 308 51.00 9.31 -18.02
N ASP A 309 51.37 8.09 -18.41
CA ASP A 309 50.58 6.86 -18.22
C ASP A 309 50.81 6.18 -16.87
N LYS A 310 51.69 6.75 -16.03
CA LYS A 310 52.01 6.25 -14.70
C LYS A 310 51.73 7.33 -13.65
N PRO A 311 50.46 7.57 -13.28
CA PRO A 311 50.15 8.46 -12.18
C PRO A 311 50.86 7.99 -10.91
N VAL A 312 51.46 8.93 -10.19
CA VAL A 312 52.20 8.63 -8.96
C VAL A 312 51.46 9.22 -7.77
N LEU A 313 51.38 8.43 -6.70
CA LEU A 313 50.98 8.90 -5.39
C LEU A 313 52.02 9.90 -4.87
N TYR A 314 51.66 11.17 -4.90
CA TYR A 314 52.50 12.29 -4.52
C TYR A 314 52.04 12.86 -3.18
N THR A 315 52.92 12.84 -2.18
CA THR A 315 52.55 13.09 -0.77
C THR A 315 53.03 14.44 -0.23
N ARG A 316 53.77 15.21 -1.03
CA ARG A 316 54.24 16.56 -0.67
C ARG A 316 53.12 17.59 -0.87
N ASP A 317 53.30 18.77 -0.30
CA ASP A 317 52.36 19.90 -0.36
C ASP A 317 52.64 20.86 -1.51
N ARG A 318 53.70 20.60 -2.30
CA ARG A 318 54.07 21.40 -3.47
C ARG A 318 54.56 20.51 -4.59
N VAL A 319 54.19 20.82 -5.82
CA VAL A 319 54.54 20.07 -7.03
C VAL A 319 55.26 20.95 -8.04
N ALA A 320 56.31 20.42 -8.66
CA ALA A 320 56.94 21.01 -9.84
C ALA A 320 57.11 19.93 -10.91
N MET A 321 57.16 20.35 -12.16
CA MET A 321 57.32 19.45 -13.29
C MET A 321 58.53 19.79 -14.15
N GLN A 322 59.00 18.77 -14.84
CA GLN A 322 59.91 18.86 -15.96
C GLN A 322 59.44 17.92 -17.05
N PHE A 323 59.64 18.30 -18.31
CA PHE A 323 59.57 17.33 -19.39
C PHE A 323 60.77 17.42 -20.32
N VAL A 324 61.17 16.26 -20.81
CA VAL A 324 62.46 16.00 -21.43
C VAL A 324 62.22 15.35 -22.78
N ASN A 325 62.99 15.75 -23.77
CA ASN A 325 63.09 15.04 -25.02
C ASN A 325 64.39 14.23 -25.05
N ASN A 326 64.23 12.92 -25.05
CA ASN A 326 65.31 11.93 -25.10
C ASN A 326 65.80 11.67 -26.52
N SER A 327 65.25 12.33 -27.53
CA SER A 327 65.68 12.15 -28.91
C SER A 327 67.09 12.71 -29.12
N SER A 328 67.95 11.90 -29.73
CA SER A 328 69.31 12.30 -30.08
C SER A 328 69.45 12.76 -31.54
N GLY A 329 68.35 12.83 -32.29
CA GLY A 329 68.33 13.10 -33.72
C GLY A 329 67.73 14.46 -34.10
N THR A 330 68.12 14.97 -35.27
CA THR A 330 67.70 16.28 -35.82
C THR A 330 66.23 16.37 -36.23
N ASN A 331 65.47 15.27 -36.20
CA ASN A 331 64.04 15.28 -36.54
C ASN A 331 63.18 15.37 -35.28
N GLY A 332 63.63 14.76 -34.19
CA GLY A 332 62.90 14.72 -32.92
C GLY A 332 62.91 16.04 -32.17
N ASN A 333 63.69 17.01 -32.62
CA ASN A 333 63.73 18.38 -32.12
C ASN A 333 62.96 19.38 -33.03
N ASP A 334 62.26 18.90 -34.07
CA ASP A 334 61.40 19.72 -34.94
C ASP A 334 59.94 19.58 -34.53
N GLY A 335 59.49 20.45 -33.62
CA GLY A 335 58.13 20.39 -33.11
C GLY A 335 57.74 21.58 -32.25
N ALA A 336 56.47 21.62 -31.87
CA ALA A 336 55.90 22.62 -31.00
C ALA A 336 55.10 21.97 -29.88
N PHE A 337 54.92 22.70 -28.77
CA PHE A 337 54.08 22.27 -27.66
C PHE A 337 53.27 23.42 -27.05
N ASP A 338 52.13 23.04 -26.45
CA ASP A 338 51.07 23.91 -25.93
C ASP A 338 50.21 23.15 -24.90
N ASN A 339 49.30 23.83 -24.19
CA ASN A 339 48.27 23.25 -23.32
C ASN A 339 48.84 22.28 -22.28
N LEU A 340 49.91 22.71 -21.61
CA LEU A 340 50.60 21.99 -20.56
C LEU A 340 49.71 21.93 -19.32
N LYS A 341 49.52 20.73 -18.76
CA LYS A 341 48.65 20.51 -17.59
C LYS A 341 49.32 19.65 -16.53
N ILE A 342 49.04 19.99 -15.28
CA ILE A 342 49.13 19.07 -14.14
C ILE A 342 47.74 18.52 -13.91
N LEU A 343 47.60 17.21 -14.01
CA LEU A 343 46.32 16.52 -13.84
C LEU A 343 46.27 15.87 -12.46
N ASP A 344 45.18 16.12 -11.75
CA ASP A 344 44.85 15.41 -10.52
C ASP A 344 43.99 14.18 -10.88
N LEU A 345 44.60 13.01 -10.77
CA LEU A 345 43.95 11.72 -11.00
C LEU A 345 43.54 11.06 -9.67
N THR A 346 43.36 11.82 -8.60
CA THR A 346 42.91 11.27 -7.31
C THR A 346 41.50 10.67 -7.46
N PRO A 347 41.29 9.38 -7.10
CA PRO A 347 39.97 8.74 -7.18
C PRO A 347 38.94 9.40 -6.27
N GLN A 348 37.66 9.28 -6.62
CA GLN A 348 36.55 9.69 -5.77
C GLN A 348 36.15 8.57 -4.82
N LEU A 349 36.09 8.83 -3.52
CA LEU A 349 35.45 7.96 -2.54
C LEU A 349 34.01 8.42 -2.35
N ASP A 350 33.05 7.50 -2.43
CA ASP A 350 31.65 7.71 -2.09
C ASP A 350 31.23 6.71 -1.02
N LYS A 351 30.20 7.05 -0.22
CA LYS A 351 29.61 6.12 0.74
C LYS A 351 28.10 6.20 0.76
N SER A 352 27.45 5.07 1.01
CA SER A 352 25.98 4.97 1.10
C SER A 352 25.54 3.78 1.95
N PHE A 353 24.34 3.89 2.52
CA PHE A 353 23.61 2.77 3.11
C PHE A 353 22.67 2.17 2.08
N ALA A 354 22.48 0.85 2.12
CA ALA A 354 21.51 0.16 1.28
C ALA A 354 20.07 0.57 1.60
N ASP A 355 19.76 0.74 2.89
CA ASP A 355 18.44 1.16 3.36
C ASP A 355 18.44 2.64 3.75
N ALA A 356 17.45 3.39 3.26
CA ALA A 356 17.22 4.77 3.69
C ALA A 356 16.56 4.84 5.08
N GLN A 357 15.77 3.81 5.43
CA GLN A 357 15.08 3.68 6.70
C GLN A 357 15.02 2.22 7.16
N LEU A 358 15.13 1.97 8.47
CA LEU A 358 14.99 0.63 9.06
C LEU A 358 14.57 0.68 10.53
N ALA A 359 14.00 -0.42 11.04
CA ALA A 359 13.67 -0.57 12.45
C ALA A 359 14.92 -0.59 13.34
N ASN A 360 14.77 -0.08 14.58
CA ASN A 360 15.80 -0.16 15.60
C ASN A 360 16.29 -1.62 15.82
N GLY A 361 17.59 -1.78 16.02
CA GLY A 361 18.21 -3.10 16.21
C GLY A 361 18.42 -3.92 14.94
N LYS A 362 17.99 -3.43 13.76
CA LYS A 362 18.25 -4.07 12.47
C LYS A 362 19.62 -3.69 11.91
N THR A 363 19.99 -4.36 10.83
CA THR A 363 21.28 -4.22 10.15
C THR A 363 21.05 -3.72 8.73
N THR A 364 21.93 -2.86 8.23
CA THR A 364 21.98 -2.41 6.84
C THR A 364 23.40 -2.53 6.28
N THR A 365 23.55 -2.67 4.97
CA THR A 365 24.86 -2.70 4.33
C THR A 365 25.36 -1.28 4.08
N LEU A 366 26.56 -0.97 4.59
CA LEU A 366 27.33 0.23 4.26
C LEU A 366 28.30 -0.11 3.12
N THR A 367 28.23 0.65 2.03
CA THR A 367 29.12 0.49 0.87
C THR A 367 29.95 1.73 0.66
N PHE A 368 31.26 1.54 0.56
CA PHE A 368 32.22 2.52 0.08
C PHE A 368 32.53 2.21 -1.39
N THR A 369 32.35 3.18 -2.27
CA THR A 369 32.67 3.07 -3.69
C THR A 369 33.88 3.94 -4.00
N ILE A 370 34.94 3.33 -4.51
CA ILE A 370 36.14 4.02 -4.96
C ILE A 370 36.06 4.10 -6.49
N THR A 371 35.83 5.30 -7.01
CA THR A 371 35.66 5.57 -8.44
C THR A 371 36.96 6.12 -9.02
N ASN A 372 37.48 5.45 -10.04
CA ASN A 372 38.69 5.86 -10.74
C ASN A 372 38.43 7.08 -11.64
N THR A 373 39.47 7.74 -12.13
CA THR A 373 39.38 8.79 -13.16
C THR A 373 39.25 8.18 -14.57
N THR A 374 38.86 8.98 -15.57
CA THR A 374 38.49 8.44 -16.90
C THR A 374 39.65 7.78 -17.65
N GLU A 375 40.89 8.08 -17.27
CA GLU A 375 42.10 7.52 -17.88
C GLU A 375 42.39 6.07 -17.44
N LEU A 376 41.85 5.63 -16.30
CA LEU A 376 41.87 4.25 -15.80
C LEU A 376 43.25 3.63 -15.51
N ALA A 377 44.35 4.37 -15.43
CA ALA A 377 45.62 3.84 -14.94
C ALA A 377 45.53 3.40 -13.47
N GLN A 378 46.45 2.50 -13.11
CA GLN A 378 46.51 1.89 -11.79
C GLN A 378 46.80 2.93 -10.70
N LYS A 379 46.13 2.80 -9.54
CA LYS A 379 46.31 3.68 -8.39
C LYS A 379 46.46 2.86 -7.11
N THR A 380 47.68 2.83 -6.58
CA THR A 380 48.08 2.06 -5.40
C THR A 380 48.46 2.96 -4.23
N GLY A 381 48.14 2.53 -3.01
CA GLY A 381 48.61 3.15 -1.76
C GLY A 381 47.65 4.15 -1.13
N TRP A 382 46.41 4.24 -1.62
CA TRP A 382 45.37 5.03 -0.96
C TRP A 382 44.84 4.34 0.30
N THR A 383 44.33 5.13 1.25
CA THR A 383 43.83 4.63 2.54
C THR A 383 42.67 5.49 3.04
N PHE A 384 41.77 4.92 3.85
CA PHE A 384 40.80 5.69 4.60
C PHE A 384 40.43 5.01 5.93
N THR A 385 39.94 5.81 6.88
CA THR A 385 39.21 5.33 8.05
C THR A 385 37.82 5.95 8.06
N ASP A 386 36.85 5.18 8.52
CA ASP A 386 35.48 5.65 8.73
C ASP A 386 35.09 5.31 10.17
N THR A 387 34.69 6.34 10.93
CA THR A 387 34.21 6.19 12.29
C THR A 387 32.70 6.31 12.28
N LEU A 388 32.01 5.20 12.55
CA LEU A 388 30.55 5.14 12.61
C LEU A 388 30.02 6.06 13.72
N PRO A 389 28.88 6.74 13.51
CA PRO A 389 28.28 7.58 14.52
C PRO A 389 27.82 6.76 15.73
N THR A 390 27.58 7.44 16.86
CA THR A 390 26.95 6.82 18.03
C THR A 390 25.60 6.21 17.61
N GLY A 391 25.30 5.01 18.11
CA GLY A 391 24.11 4.25 17.72
C GLY A 391 24.28 3.38 16.48
N MET A 392 25.51 3.21 15.99
CA MET A 392 25.84 2.28 14.92
C MET A 392 27.11 1.48 15.25
N THR A 393 27.11 0.19 14.92
CA THR A 393 28.24 -0.71 15.14
C THR A 393 28.44 -1.65 13.97
N VAL A 394 29.67 -2.15 13.80
CA VAL A 394 30.02 -3.14 12.77
C VAL A 394 29.31 -4.47 13.07
N ALA A 395 28.60 -5.02 12.07
CA ALA A 395 27.83 -6.27 12.18
C ALA A 395 28.39 -7.43 11.34
N SER A 396 29.27 -7.15 10.37
CA SER A 396 30.00 -8.17 9.62
C SER A 396 31.42 -7.73 9.27
N ALA A 397 32.28 -8.69 8.91
CA ALA A 397 33.62 -8.39 8.42
C ALA A 397 33.54 -7.74 7.03
N PRO A 398 34.41 -6.76 6.72
CA PRO A 398 34.38 -6.09 5.44
C PRO A 398 34.79 -7.03 4.30
N THR A 399 34.12 -6.88 3.18
CA THR A 399 34.45 -7.52 1.91
C THR A 399 34.91 -6.46 0.92
N THR A 400 35.81 -6.80 0.01
CA THR A 400 36.29 -5.87 -1.01
C THR A 400 36.60 -6.58 -2.32
N ASN A 401 36.35 -5.90 -3.43
CA ASN A 401 36.83 -6.29 -4.76
C ASN A 401 37.91 -5.33 -5.30
N CYS A 402 38.42 -4.43 -4.45
CA CYS A 402 39.62 -3.66 -4.77
C CYS A 402 40.83 -4.60 -4.88
N GLY A 403 41.87 -4.19 -5.59
CA GLY A 403 43.01 -5.04 -5.96
C GLY A 403 43.59 -5.81 -4.77
N ALA A 404 44.22 -6.96 -5.03
CA ALA A 404 44.56 -7.98 -4.02
C ALA A 404 45.46 -7.51 -2.86
N SER A 405 46.10 -6.34 -2.97
CA SER A 405 46.87 -5.71 -1.89
C SER A 405 46.00 -4.93 -0.89
N THR A 406 44.75 -4.62 -1.24
CA THR A 406 43.81 -3.87 -0.41
C THR A 406 43.45 -4.66 0.84
N THR A 407 43.67 -4.05 2.00
CA THR A 407 43.32 -4.64 3.29
C THR A 407 42.21 -3.81 3.93
N ALA A 408 41.04 -4.41 4.17
CA ALA A 408 39.93 -3.80 4.90
C ALA A 408 39.76 -4.47 6.27
N ASN A 409 39.71 -3.67 7.32
CA ASN A 409 39.59 -4.15 8.70
C ASN A 409 38.45 -3.42 9.42
N ALA A 410 37.64 -4.18 10.14
CA ALA A 410 36.65 -3.66 11.07
C ALA A 410 36.45 -4.70 12.19
N THR A 411 36.41 -4.24 13.45
CA THR A 411 36.15 -5.14 14.58
C THR A 411 34.65 -5.30 14.76
N LEU A 412 34.14 -6.54 14.83
CA LEU A 412 32.72 -6.80 15.09
C LEU A 412 32.28 -6.14 16.40
N GLY A 413 31.16 -5.41 16.37
CA GLY A 413 30.67 -4.60 17.49
C GLY A 413 31.45 -3.30 17.74
N GLY A 414 32.55 -3.07 17.02
CA GLY A 414 33.28 -1.80 17.03
C GLY A 414 32.59 -0.72 16.19
N ASN A 415 33.20 0.47 16.15
CA ASN A 415 32.69 1.64 15.42
C ASN A 415 33.69 2.20 14.40
N LYS A 416 34.78 1.48 14.11
CA LYS A 416 35.82 1.95 13.19
C LYS A 416 36.06 0.95 12.06
N ILE A 417 36.02 1.46 10.83
CA ILE A 417 36.46 0.77 9.62
C ILE A 417 37.79 1.39 9.17
N SER A 418 38.75 0.57 8.77
CA SER A 418 40.03 1.03 8.22
C SER A 418 40.37 0.25 6.96
N VAL A 419 40.67 0.97 5.89
CA VAL A 419 41.16 0.42 4.62
C VAL A 419 42.55 0.95 4.36
N THR A 420 43.50 0.05 4.16
CA THR A 420 44.92 0.34 3.95
C THR A 420 45.46 -0.39 2.74
N ALA A 421 46.58 0.11 2.19
CA ALA A 421 47.22 -0.48 1.01
C ALA A 421 46.26 -0.67 -0.17
N GLY A 422 45.32 0.27 -0.35
CA GLY A 422 44.31 0.17 -1.40
C GLY A 422 44.91 0.19 -2.80
N ASP A 423 44.29 -0.58 -3.70
CA ASP A 423 44.70 -0.72 -5.09
C ASP A 423 43.48 -0.69 -6.02
N LEU A 424 43.54 0.20 -7.00
CA LEU A 424 42.66 0.21 -8.17
C LEU A 424 43.49 -0.27 -9.36
N PRO A 425 43.31 -1.52 -9.83
CA PRO A 425 44.06 -2.05 -10.97
C PRO A 425 43.81 -1.24 -12.25
N ALA A 426 44.77 -1.28 -13.18
CA ALA A 426 44.58 -0.64 -14.48
C ALA A 426 43.31 -1.15 -15.19
N ASN A 427 42.64 -0.27 -15.95
CA ASN A 427 41.36 -0.53 -16.62
C ASN A 427 40.16 -0.79 -15.68
N THR A 428 40.30 -0.54 -14.38
CA THR A 428 39.20 -0.65 -13.41
C THR A 428 38.52 0.70 -13.23
N ALA A 429 37.24 0.78 -13.61
CA ALA A 429 36.43 1.99 -13.46
C ALA A 429 36.12 2.31 -11.99
N SER A 430 35.85 1.30 -11.18
CA SER A 430 35.63 1.45 -9.75
C SER A 430 35.81 0.13 -9.00
N CYS A 431 36.00 0.21 -7.69
CA CYS A 431 35.93 -0.93 -6.77
C CYS A 431 35.14 -0.55 -5.52
N THR A 432 34.77 -1.52 -4.70
CA THR A 432 33.97 -1.34 -3.49
C THR A 432 34.59 -2.02 -2.27
N VAL A 433 34.27 -1.46 -1.12
CA VAL A 433 34.41 -2.09 0.21
C VAL A 433 33.03 -2.06 0.85
N SER A 434 32.50 -3.22 1.24
CA SER A 434 31.15 -3.33 1.81
C SER A 434 31.16 -4.16 3.08
N LEU A 435 30.37 -3.73 4.05
CA LEU A 435 30.14 -4.44 5.31
C LEU A 435 28.75 -4.12 5.83
N ASP A 436 28.26 -4.99 6.71
CA ASP A 436 27.02 -4.73 7.40
C ASP A 436 27.25 -3.97 8.69
N VAL A 437 26.36 -3.04 8.99
CA VAL A 437 26.35 -2.26 10.22
C VAL A 437 24.98 -2.37 10.89
N LYS A 438 24.98 -2.55 12.21
CA LYS A 438 23.78 -2.61 13.02
C LYS A 438 23.47 -1.23 13.57
N VAL A 439 22.22 -0.79 13.40
CA VAL A 439 21.71 0.40 14.08
C VAL A 439 21.18 0.02 15.46
N SER A 440 21.45 0.84 16.45
CA SER A 440 21.09 0.60 17.85
C SER A 440 20.86 1.93 18.54
N ALA A 441 19.60 2.34 18.60
CA ALA A 441 19.15 3.40 19.48
C ALA A 441 18.83 2.83 20.88
N PRO A 442 18.98 3.62 21.95
CA PRO A 442 18.50 3.25 23.27
C PRO A 442 17.01 2.89 23.23
N ALA A 443 16.65 1.74 23.79
CA ALA A 443 15.27 1.31 23.94
C ALA A 443 14.68 1.78 25.28
N PRO A 444 13.37 2.10 25.35
CA PRO A 444 12.45 2.16 24.23
C PRO A 444 12.65 3.42 23.40
N MET A 445 12.72 3.25 22.08
CA MET A 445 12.74 4.37 21.14
C MET A 445 11.36 5.01 21.09
N ASN A 446 11.31 6.34 21.21
CA ASN A 446 10.06 7.12 21.26
C ASN A 446 9.93 8.17 20.15
N ALA A 447 10.88 8.20 19.22
CA ALA A 447 10.88 9.06 18.05
C ALA A 447 11.81 8.47 17.01
N SER A 448 11.58 8.77 15.72
CA SER A 448 12.55 8.46 14.67
C SER A 448 13.87 9.22 14.89
N GLN A 449 14.99 8.63 14.48
CA GLN A 449 16.31 9.23 14.60
C GLN A 449 17.10 9.08 13.31
N THR A 450 17.66 10.17 12.78
CA THR A 450 18.55 10.12 11.63
C THR A 450 19.99 9.97 12.09
N LEU A 451 20.59 8.82 11.80
CA LEU A 451 22.02 8.60 12.02
C LEU A 451 22.78 9.10 10.80
N THR A 452 23.75 9.98 11.05
CA THR A 452 24.55 10.62 10.02
C THR A 452 25.99 10.14 10.11
N ASN A 453 26.43 9.38 9.11
CA ASN A 453 27.84 9.07 8.91
C ASN A 453 28.48 10.22 8.11
N GLY A 454 29.08 11.16 8.84
CA GLY A 454 29.58 12.44 8.34
C GLY A 454 30.70 12.33 7.31
N PRO A 455 31.11 13.44 6.68
CA PRO A 455 32.18 13.44 5.69
C PRO A 455 33.49 12.94 6.32
N LEU A 456 34.34 12.33 5.50
CA LEU A 456 35.71 12.00 5.93
C LEU A 456 36.62 13.20 5.64
N GLY A 457 37.52 13.53 6.56
CA GLY A 457 38.52 14.59 6.36
C GLY A 457 39.71 14.11 5.54
N SER A 458 40.21 14.95 4.62
CA SER A 458 41.51 14.75 3.95
C SER A 458 42.65 14.88 4.97
N GLY A 459 43.57 13.93 5.03
CA GLY A 459 44.69 13.97 5.97
C GLY A 459 46.07 14.03 5.33
N THR A 460 47.05 14.52 6.09
CA THR A 460 48.47 14.53 5.69
C THR A 460 49.15 13.20 6.00
N ALA A 461 50.17 12.83 5.22
CA ALA A 461 50.98 11.64 5.50
C ALA A 461 51.77 11.80 6.81
N GLY A 462 51.72 10.82 7.72
CA GLY A 462 52.70 10.69 8.81
C GLY A 462 52.19 10.59 10.26
N THR A 463 50.89 10.74 10.53
CA THR A 463 50.36 10.63 11.90
C THR A 463 49.31 9.51 12.03
N PRO A 464 49.65 8.37 12.66
CA PRO A 464 48.66 7.35 13.00
C PRO A 464 47.59 7.95 13.94
N GLY A 465 46.33 7.93 13.52
CA GLY A 465 45.18 8.25 14.39
C GLY A 465 44.44 9.57 14.12
N THR A 466 44.85 10.39 13.15
CA THR A 466 44.19 11.67 12.84
C THR A 466 43.73 11.84 11.38
N THR A 467 43.94 10.83 10.52
CA THR A 467 43.69 10.91 9.07
C THR A 467 42.50 10.03 8.69
N GLU A 468 41.42 10.63 8.19
CA GLU A 468 40.20 9.90 7.77
C GLU A 468 40.25 9.49 6.29
N THR A 469 40.86 10.26 5.38
CA THR A 469 41.18 9.83 4.00
C THR A 469 42.57 10.28 3.56
N PHE A 470 43.22 9.46 2.72
CA PHE A 470 44.50 9.77 2.10
C PHE A 470 44.52 9.24 0.66
N ALA A 471 44.94 10.10 -0.28
CA ALA A 471 44.97 9.83 -1.71
C ALA A 471 43.63 9.41 -2.33
N LEU A 472 42.54 9.91 -1.74
CA LEU A 472 41.17 9.84 -2.24
C LEU A 472 40.52 11.20 -2.03
N ASN A 473 39.67 11.62 -2.96
CA ASN A 473 38.77 12.72 -2.71
C ASN A 473 37.76 12.27 -1.65
N PRO A 474 37.55 13.07 -0.58
CA PRO A 474 36.69 12.66 0.51
C PRO A 474 35.24 12.47 0.05
N PRO A 475 34.50 11.51 0.63
CA PRO A 475 33.10 11.30 0.34
C PRO A 475 32.24 12.38 0.97
N GLY A 476 31.03 12.51 0.42
CA GLY A 476 29.93 13.16 1.09
C GLY A 476 29.43 12.38 2.32
N THR A 477 28.31 12.85 2.86
CA THR A 477 27.63 12.27 4.01
C THR A 477 26.71 11.13 3.58
N ALA A 478 26.66 10.04 4.37
CA ALA A 478 25.60 9.03 4.26
C ALA A 478 24.67 9.12 5.48
N GLN A 479 23.36 8.97 5.25
CA GLN A 479 22.35 9.04 6.30
C GLN A 479 21.42 7.84 6.25
N VAL A 480 20.96 7.41 7.42
CA VAL A 480 19.92 6.40 7.56
C VAL A 480 18.95 6.81 8.68
N THR A 481 17.65 6.63 8.46
CA THR A 481 16.64 6.92 9.48
C THR A 481 16.26 5.65 10.22
N VAL A 482 16.49 5.64 11.52
CA VAL A 482 16.06 4.57 12.41
C VAL A 482 14.64 4.88 12.89
N LEU A 483 13.74 3.92 12.74
CA LEU A 483 12.36 3.98 13.21
C LEU A 483 12.20 3.08 14.45
N PRO A 484 11.30 3.44 15.39
CA PRO A 484 10.92 2.53 16.48
C PRO A 484 10.50 1.16 15.94
N ALA A 485 11.05 0.09 16.49
CA ALA A 485 10.71 -1.29 16.15
C ALA A 485 9.54 -1.76 17.04
N VAL A 486 8.38 -2.03 16.43
CA VAL A 486 7.17 -2.42 17.17
C VAL A 486 6.62 -3.76 16.67
N ASP A 487 5.68 -4.34 17.42
CA ASP A 487 4.91 -5.52 17.05
C ASP A 487 3.48 -5.28 17.56
N LEU A 488 2.59 -4.81 16.69
CA LEU A 488 1.22 -4.47 17.03
C LEU A 488 0.30 -5.65 16.76
N ILE A 489 -0.27 -6.21 17.82
CA ILE A 489 -1.09 -7.41 17.74
C ILE A 489 -2.56 -7.03 17.89
N GLY A 490 -3.37 -7.30 16.87
CA GLY A 490 -4.82 -7.30 16.99
C GLY A 490 -5.28 -8.58 17.69
N THR A 491 -6.16 -8.48 18.68
CA THR A 491 -6.70 -9.63 19.41
C THR A 491 -8.22 -9.63 19.36
N GLY A 492 -8.77 -10.74 18.85
CA GLY A 492 -10.21 -10.99 18.77
C GLY A 492 -10.76 -11.59 20.05
N THR A 493 -12.06 -11.87 20.05
CA THR A 493 -12.70 -12.65 21.12
C THR A 493 -13.17 -14.00 20.59
N THR A 494 -13.66 -14.85 21.49
CA THR A 494 -14.36 -16.08 21.08
C THR A 494 -15.60 -15.74 20.26
N SER A 495 -15.82 -16.49 19.18
CA SER A 495 -17.04 -16.37 18.37
C SER A 495 -18.30 -16.48 19.22
N GLN A 496 -19.29 -15.64 18.91
CA GLN A 496 -20.56 -15.60 19.63
C GLN A 496 -21.71 -16.02 18.73
N SER A 497 -22.77 -16.54 19.33
CA SER A 497 -24.04 -16.81 18.64
C SER A 497 -25.14 -16.07 19.39
N VAL A 498 -25.90 -15.23 18.69
CA VAL A 498 -27.01 -14.45 19.25
C VAL A 498 -28.22 -14.54 18.34
N SER A 499 -29.41 -14.37 18.90
CA SER A 499 -30.63 -14.24 18.10
C SER A 499 -30.73 -12.83 17.51
N LYS A 500 -31.32 -12.70 16.32
CA LYS A 500 -31.65 -11.40 15.70
C LYS A 500 -32.32 -10.46 16.72
N GLY A 501 -31.96 -9.18 16.69
CA GLY A 501 -32.55 -8.16 17.57
C GLY A 501 -32.04 -8.19 19.02
N THR A 502 -31.16 -9.12 19.39
CA THR A 502 -30.55 -9.15 20.73
C THR A 502 -29.24 -8.35 20.75
N PRO A 503 -29.02 -7.44 21.70
CA PRO A 503 -27.75 -6.74 21.84
C PRO A 503 -26.59 -7.70 22.06
N VAL A 504 -25.47 -7.48 21.37
CA VAL A 504 -24.21 -8.21 21.54
C VAL A 504 -23.08 -7.24 21.86
N THR A 505 -22.14 -7.68 22.70
CA THR A 505 -20.95 -6.91 23.09
C THR A 505 -19.69 -7.73 22.85
N PHE A 506 -18.68 -7.11 22.23
CA PHE A 506 -17.35 -7.65 21.96
C PHE A 506 -16.30 -6.86 22.72
N HIS A 507 -15.33 -7.55 23.33
CA HIS A 507 -14.20 -6.96 24.06
C HIS A 507 -12.88 -7.35 23.39
N THR A 508 -12.38 -6.53 22.49
CA THR A 508 -11.15 -6.80 21.72
C THR A 508 -10.01 -5.92 22.20
N SER A 509 -8.79 -6.19 21.75
CA SER A 509 -7.65 -5.35 22.12
C SER A 509 -6.59 -5.27 21.04
N CYS A 510 -5.80 -4.21 21.08
CA CYS A 510 -4.56 -4.07 20.32
C CYS A 510 -3.39 -3.88 21.30
N THR A 511 -2.35 -4.71 21.19
CA THR A 511 -1.19 -4.70 22.11
C THR A 511 0.08 -4.36 21.33
N ASN A 512 0.98 -3.59 21.93
CA ASN A 512 2.35 -3.46 21.42
C ASN A 512 3.26 -4.46 22.13
N ASP A 513 3.56 -5.60 21.51
CA ASP A 513 4.49 -6.63 22.02
C ASP A 513 5.96 -6.31 21.64
N GLY A 514 6.17 -5.23 20.90
CA GLY A 514 7.49 -4.77 20.48
C GLY A 514 8.28 -4.02 21.57
N PRO A 515 9.60 -3.87 21.39
CA PRO A 515 10.48 -3.24 22.37
C PRO A 515 10.41 -1.71 22.41
N ASP A 516 9.90 -1.05 21.37
CA ASP A 516 9.85 0.42 21.27
C ASP A 516 8.42 0.98 21.33
N MET A 517 8.27 2.30 21.43
CA MET A 517 6.95 2.93 21.43
C MET A 517 6.31 2.90 20.03
N ALA A 518 5.05 2.47 19.95
CA ALA A 518 4.26 2.54 18.73
C ALA A 518 3.66 3.94 18.57
N LEU A 519 4.24 4.73 17.67
CA LEU A 519 3.89 6.13 17.48
C LEU A 519 2.61 6.27 16.66
N GLY A 520 1.66 7.07 17.15
CA GLY A 520 0.35 7.17 16.50
C GLY A 520 -0.39 5.84 16.46
N ALA A 521 -0.29 5.03 17.52
CA ALA A 521 -0.94 3.73 17.59
C ALA A 521 -2.47 3.86 17.58
N THR A 522 -3.13 3.03 16.79
CA THR A 522 -4.59 2.99 16.67
C THR A 522 -5.10 1.57 16.79
N CYS A 523 -6.32 1.43 17.30
CA CYS A 523 -7.05 0.17 17.38
C CYS A 523 -8.45 0.40 16.84
N ALA A 524 -8.84 -0.35 15.82
CA ALA A 524 -10.13 -0.20 15.16
C ALA A 524 -10.85 -1.54 15.05
N VAL A 525 -12.18 -1.50 15.21
CA VAL A 525 -13.05 -2.66 14.95
C VAL A 525 -13.85 -2.37 13.69
N THR A 526 -13.71 -3.23 12.69
CA THR A 526 -14.39 -3.14 11.40
C THR A 526 -15.27 -4.37 11.14
N GLY A 527 -16.09 -4.35 10.09
CA GLY A 527 -17.01 -5.45 9.76
C GLY A 527 -18.35 -5.44 10.50
N ILE A 528 -18.66 -4.35 11.20
CA ILE A 528 -19.99 -4.14 11.81
C ILE A 528 -21.02 -3.99 10.67
N PRO A 529 -22.14 -4.73 10.69
CA PRO A 529 -23.17 -4.64 9.65
C PRO A 529 -23.72 -3.20 9.55
N THR A 530 -23.90 -2.70 8.32
CA THR A 530 -24.37 -1.33 8.08
C THR A 530 -25.82 -1.08 8.52
N ASP A 531 -26.60 -2.15 8.64
CA ASP A 531 -27.98 -2.17 9.10
C ASP A 531 -28.12 -2.41 10.61
N ALA A 532 -27.01 -2.66 11.32
CA ALA A 532 -27.01 -2.82 12.76
C ALA A 532 -27.46 -1.52 13.47
N THR A 533 -28.19 -1.67 14.56
CA THR A 533 -28.69 -0.54 15.36
C THR A 533 -27.97 -0.46 16.71
N GLY A 534 -27.98 0.71 17.35
CA GLY A 534 -27.34 0.91 18.66
C GLY A 534 -25.81 0.71 18.63
N VAL A 535 -25.17 0.92 17.48
CA VAL A 535 -23.72 0.72 17.31
C VAL A 535 -22.97 1.70 18.20
N SER A 536 -22.16 1.16 19.10
CA SER A 536 -21.23 1.90 19.93
C SER A 536 -19.89 1.17 19.91
N THR A 537 -18.80 1.90 19.68
CA THR A 537 -17.44 1.37 19.82
C THR A 537 -16.64 2.38 20.62
N SER A 538 -16.07 1.93 21.73
CA SER A 538 -15.18 2.72 22.56
C SER A 538 -13.86 1.98 22.72
N CYS A 539 -12.75 2.66 22.45
CA CYS A 539 -11.41 2.13 22.65
C CYS A 539 -10.67 3.00 23.66
N ALA A 540 -10.10 2.39 24.70
CA ALA A 540 -9.40 3.08 25.76
C ALA A 540 -8.18 2.27 26.26
N PRO A 541 -7.07 2.92 26.64
CA PRO A 541 -6.79 4.34 26.40
C PRO A 541 -6.73 4.63 24.89
N SER A 542 -6.92 5.90 24.49
CA SER A 542 -6.64 6.38 23.13
C SER A 542 -5.33 7.16 23.16
N PRO A 543 -4.18 6.50 23.40
CA PRO A 543 -2.93 7.21 23.51
C PRO A 543 -2.53 7.79 22.15
N THR A 544 -1.72 8.85 22.17
CA THR A 544 -0.99 9.23 20.95
C THR A 544 0.02 8.15 20.59
N ASP A 545 0.71 7.57 21.59
CA ASP A 545 1.73 6.53 21.41
C ASP A 545 1.52 5.39 22.40
N LEU A 546 1.62 4.14 21.93
CA LEU A 546 1.46 2.94 22.76
C LEU A 546 2.82 2.40 23.21
N ALA A 547 3.10 2.50 24.50
CA ALA A 547 4.35 2.00 25.08
C ALA A 547 4.49 0.46 24.95
N PRO A 548 5.70 -0.09 25.03
CA PRO A 548 5.93 -1.53 25.05
C PRO A 548 5.06 -2.24 26.09
N ASN A 549 4.51 -3.40 25.73
CA ASN A 549 3.60 -4.23 26.52
C ASN A 549 2.31 -3.53 26.98
N SER A 550 1.97 -2.38 26.41
CA SER A 550 0.72 -1.67 26.71
C SER A 550 -0.38 -2.08 25.74
N VAL A 551 -1.64 -1.95 26.19
CA VAL A 551 -2.82 -2.40 25.46
C VAL A 551 -3.84 -1.29 25.29
N ILE A 552 -4.49 -1.26 24.13
CA ILE A 552 -5.72 -0.52 23.85
C ILE A 552 -6.86 -1.52 23.87
N SER A 553 -7.81 -1.38 24.80
CA SER A 553 -8.98 -2.25 24.88
C SER A 553 -10.18 -1.59 24.21
N CYS A 554 -10.83 -2.30 23.31
CA CYS A 554 -12.02 -1.87 22.59
C CYS A 554 -13.25 -2.64 23.05
N THR A 555 -14.32 -1.92 23.35
CA THR A 555 -15.66 -2.48 23.60
C THR A 555 -16.59 -2.04 22.49
N THR A 556 -17.07 -3.01 21.71
CA THR A 556 -18.02 -2.77 20.61
C THR A 556 -19.35 -3.43 20.93
N SER A 557 -20.43 -2.66 20.97
CA SER A 557 -21.80 -3.17 21.15
C SER A 557 -22.72 -2.74 20.03
N PHE A 558 -23.59 -3.63 19.56
CA PHE A 558 -24.62 -3.35 18.56
C PHE A 558 -25.74 -4.39 18.61
N VAL A 559 -26.84 -4.12 17.91
CA VAL A 559 -27.97 -5.03 17.73
C VAL A 559 -28.01 -5.46 16.26
N PRO A 560 -27.73 -6.74 15.94
CA PRO A 560 -27.80 -7.24 14.57
C PRO A 560 -29.25 -7.41 14.12
N VAL A 561 -29.54 -6.99 12.88
CA VAL A 561 -30.90 -7.04 12.31
C VAL A 561 -31.05 -8.08 11.19
N THR A 562 -29.97 -8.43 10.49
CA THR A 562 -29.98 -9.44 9.42
C THR A 562 -29.37 -10.77 9.90
N PRO A 563 -30.08 -11.90 9.76
CA PRO A 563 -29.54 -13.23 10.06
C PRO A 563 -28.36 -13.58 9.14
N GLY A 564 -27.41 -14.37 9.66
CA GLY A 564 -26.24 -14.80 8.91
C GLY A 564 -24.95 -14.82 9.73
N VAL A 565 -23.80 -14.88 9.04
CA VAL A 565 -22.47 -14.82 9.66
C VAL A 565 -21.86 -13.45 9.41
N VAL A 566 -21.53 -12.75 10.49
CA VAL A 566 -20.84 -11.46 10.47
C VAL A 566 -19.40 -11.69 10.90
N THR A 567 -18.44 -11.13 10.16
CA THR A 567 -17.01 -11.17 10.52
C THR A 567 -16.60 -9.79 11.00
N LEU A 568 -16.28 -9.68 12.29
CA LEU A 568 -15.70 -8.48 12.88
C LEU A 568 -14.18 -8.61 12.85
N THR A 569 -13.47 -7.58 12.42
CA THR A 569 -11.99 -7.60 12.42
C THR A 569 -11.47 -6.49 13.30
N THR A 570 -10.69 -6.86 14.31
CA THR A 570 -9.91 -5.90 15.11
C THR A 570 -8.57 -5.70 14.43
N THR A 571 -8.22 -4.45 14.14
CA THR A 571 -6.99 -4.09 13.45
C THR A 571 -6.19 -3.10 14.29
N ALA A 572 -4.93 -3.45 14.55
CA ALA A 572 -3.93 -2.56 15.14
C ALA A 572 -3.14 -1.86 14.01
N ALA A 573 -2.72 -0.61 14.22
CA ALA A 573 -1.89 0.12 13.25
C ALA A 573 -1.08 1.24 13.92
N THR A 574 -0.01 1.68 13.24
CA THR A 574 0.87 2.81 13.63
C THR A 574 1.15 3.70 12.42
N THR A 575 1.51 4.97 12.65
CA THR A 575 1.87 5.93 11.58
C THR A 575 3.31 6.42 11.64
N GLY A 576 4.03 6.17 12.73
CA GLY A 576 5.41 6.66 12.94
C GLY A 576 6.43 5.58 13.33
N SER A 577 6.01 4.32 13.43
CA SER A 577 6.85 3.18 13.77
C SER A 577 6.85 2.13 12.66
N LEU A 578 7.83 1.23 12.67
CA LEU A 578 7.86 0.10 11.75
C LEU A 578 7.44 -1.18 12.47
N ASP A 579 6.32 -1.76 12.05
CA ASP A 579 5.89 -3.05 12.56
C ASP A 579 6.78 -4.18 12.00
N THR A 580 7.34 -4.97 12.91
CA THR A 580 8.24 -6.07 12.57
C THR A 580 7.51 -7.37 12.25
N ASN A 581 6.21 -7.45 12.55
CA ASN A 581 5.35 -8.59 12.26
C ASN A 581 3.93 -8.17 11.83
N PRO A 582 3.77 -7.48 10.68
CA PRO A 582 2.47 -6.95 10.23
C PRO A 582 1.38 -8.01 9.96
N SER A 583 1.69 -9.29 10.13
CA SER A 583 0.77 -10.41 9.87
C SER A 583 -0.19 -10.69 11.02
N ASN A 584 0.08 -10.19 12.23
CA ASN A 584 -0.73 -10.38 13.42
C ASN A 584 -1.54 -9.11 13.81
N ASP A 585 -1.46 -8.04 13.01
CA ASP A 585 -2.18 -6.78 13.21
C ASP A 585 -3.70 -6.94 13.17
N ALA A 586 -4.20 -7.99 12.51
CA ALA A 586 -5.62 -8.21 12.30
C ALA A 586 -6.11 -9.53 12.90
N ALA A 587 -7.14 -9.46 13.75
CA ALA A 587 -7.81 -10.63 14.32
C ALA A 587 -9.31 -10.67 13.96
N PRO A 588 -9.74 -11.59 13.07
CA PRO A 588 -11.15 -11.79 12.77
C PRO A 588 -11.87 -12.55 13.89
N THR A 589 -13.11 -12.16 14.17
CA THR A 589 -14.04 -12.80 15.12
C THR A 589 -15.39 -13.01 14.43
N LEU A 590 -15.93 -14.23 14.50
CA LEU A 590 -17.23 -14.55 13.90
C LEU A 590 -18.40 -14.31 14.87
N LEU A 591 -19.47 -13.71 14.36
CA LEU A 591 -20.78 -13.59 15.01
C LEU A 591 -21.82 -14.34 14.17
N TYR A 592 -22.46 -15.34 14.79
CA TYR A 592 -23.56 -16.08 14.18
C TYR A 592 -24.89 -15.48 14.65
N VAL A 593 -25.61 -14.82 13.74
CA VAL A 593 -26.93 -14.23 14.00
C VAL A 593 -28.01 -15.22 13.59
N ARG A 594 -28.71 -15.79 14.56
CA ARG A 594 -29.77 -16.78 14.33
C ARG A 594 -31.12 -16.09 14.05
N PRO A 595 -31.92 -16.57 13.08
CA PRO A 595 -33.28 -16.09 12.86
C PRO A 595 -34.23 -16.54 13.99
N LEU A 596 -35.32 -15.80 14.20
CA LEU A 596 -36.38 -16.05 15.18
C LEU A 596 -37.75 -16.14 14.49
N ALA A 597 -38.39 -17.32 14.56
CA ALA A 597 -39.80 -17.49 14.24
C ALA A 597 -40.62 -17.53 15.54
N ASP A 598 -41.94 -17.39 15.48
CA ASP A 598 -42.87 -17.61 16.61
C ASP A 598 -44.09 -18.32 16.03
N MET A 599 -44.06 -19.64 16.14
CA MET A 599 -45.13 -20.52 15.66
C MET A 599 -46.24 -20.50 16.70
N GLN A 600 -47.48 -20.34 16.26
CA GLN A 600 -48.62 -20.30 17.17
C GLN A 600 -49.82 -21.03 16.58
N VAL A 601 -50.64 -21.62 17.46
CA VAL A 601 -51.86 -22.34 17.09
C VAL A 601 -53.10 -21.54 17.47
N SER A 602 -54.05 -21.47 16.53
CA SER A 602 -55.39 -20.94 16.77
C SER A 602 -56.44 -22.02 16.50
N THR A 603 -57.24 -22.33 17.52
CA THR A 603 -58.26 -23.38 17.51
C THR A 603 -59.60 -22.88 18.08
N PRO A 604 -60.76 -23.41 17.64
CA PRO A 604 -62.04 -23.18 18.28
C PRO A 604 -62.03 -23.68 19.74
N THR A 605 -62.76 -23.01 20.63
CA THR A 605 -62.79 -23.34 22.07
C THR A 605 -63.60 -24.58 22.42
N THR A 606 -64.80 -24.78 21.87
CA THR A 606 -65.63 -25.99 22.07
C THR A 606 -66.68 -26.11 20.98
N ILE A 607 -66.95 -27.33 20.50
CA ILE A 607 -68.02 -27.62 19.54
C ILE A 607 -68.99 -28.64 20.14
N THR A 608 -70.29 -28.36 20.12
CA THR A 608 -71.35 -29.28 20.56
C THR A 608 -72.14 -29.80 19.36
N THR A 609 -72.36 -31.11 19.28
CA THR A 609 -73.15 -31.76 18.23
C THR A 609 -74.01 -32.90 18.78
N THR A 610 -74.91 -33.46 17.98
CA THR A 610 -75.65 -34.69 18.27
C THR A 610 -75.06 -35.88 17.51
N VAL A 611 -75.29 -37.10 18.01
CA VAL A 611 -74.89 -38.33 17.32
C VAL A 611 -75.44 -38.37 15.89
N GLY A 612 -74.61 -38.76 14.92
CA GLY A 612 -74.98 -38.87 13.50
C GLY A 612 -74.86 -37.58 12.67
N THR A 613 -74.54 -36.44 13.28
CA THR A 613 -74.35 -35.17 12.56
C THR A 613 -72.87 -34.94 12.21
N PRO A 614 -72.50 -34.73 10.93
CA PRO A 614 -71.12 -34.43 10.54
C PRO A 614 -70.59 -33.16 11.21
N VAL A 615 -69.39 -33.22 11.77
CA VAL A 615 -68.68 -32.08 12.37
C VAL A 615 -67.47 -31.73 11.54
N LYS A 616 -67.22 -30.42 11.41
CA LYS A 616 -66.04 -29.85 10.77
C LYS A 616 -65.31 -28.95 11.78
N VAL A 617 -64.03 -29.23 12.00
CA VAL A 617 -63.16 -28.45 12.90
C VAL A 617 -62.01 -27.87 12.08
N THR A 618 -61.84 -26.55 12.12
CA THR A 618 -60.73 -25.85 11.47
C THR A 618 -59.77 -25.32 12.52
N SER A 619 -58.50 -25.68 12.42
CA SER A 619 -57.40 -25.16 13.24
C SER A 619 -56.33 -24.56 12.36
N THR A 620 -55.65 -23.53 12.82
CA THR A 620 -54.61 -22.84 12.04
C THR A 620 -53.30 -22.78 12.80
N CYS A 621 -52.19 -23.02 12.11
CA CYS A 621 -50.84 -22.71 12.58
C CYS A 621 -50.32 -21.49 11.80
N THR A 622 -49.81 -20.50 12.51
CA THR A 622 -49.29 -19.25 11.90
C THR A 622 -47.92 -18.91 12.46
N ASN A 623 -47.17 -18.03 11.78
CA ASN A 623 -45.91 -17.50 12.25
C ASN A 623 -46.07 -16.00 12.60
N ALA A 624 -46.11 -15.69 13.90
CA ALA A 624 -46.14 -14.33 14.45
C ALA A 624 -44.73 -13.72 14.66
N GLY A 625 -43.68 -14.50 14.42
CA GLY A 625 -42.30 -14.08 14.65
C GLY A 625 -41.77 -13.13 13.59
N PRO A 626 -40.64 -12.46 13.83
CA PRO A 626 -40.05 -11.51 12.90
C PRO A 626 -39.34 -12.15 11.69
N ASP A 627 -39.05 -13.46 11.73
CA ASP A 627 -38.41 -14.19 10.63
C ASP A 627 -39.26 -15.37 10.14
N VAL A 628 -38.99 -15.81 8.91
CA VAL A 628 -39.66 -16.95 8.27
C VAL A 628 -39.46 -18.22 9.10
N ALA A 629 -40.52 -19.01 9.30
CA ALA A 629 -40.41 -20.29 9.96
C ALA A 629 -40.05 -21.39 8.95
N GLU A 630 -38.82 -21.88 8.99
CA GLU A 630 -38.36 -22.94 8.08
C GLU A 630 -38.90 -24.31 8.52
N ALA A 631 -39.19 -25.17 7.54
CA ALA A 631 -39.74 -26.51 7.74
C ALA A 631 -40.93 -26.52 8.73
N ALA A 632 -41.81 -25.51 8.61
CA ALA A 632 -42.94 -25.36 9.51
C ALA A 632 -43.93 -26.51 9.35
N ASP A 633 -44.26 -27.17 10.45
CA ASP A 633 -45.18 -28.29 10.52
C ASP A 633 -46.40 -27.94 11.39
N CYS A 634 -47.56 -28.48 11.04
CA CYS A 634 -48.84 -28.25 11.72
C CYS A 634 -49.59 -29.58 11.78
N LYS A 635 -49.61 -30.20 12.96
CA LYS A 635 -50.08 -31.56 13.15
C LYS A 635 -51.31 -31.60 14.03
N VAL A 636 -52.39 -32.23 13.55
CA VAL A 636 -53.61 -32.49 14.32
C VAL A 636 -53.61 -33.95 14.81
N THR A 637 -53.85 -34.15 16.10
CA THR A 637 -53.95 -35.47 16.75
C THR A 637 -55.23 -35.57 17.59
N GLY A 638 -55.58 -36.79 18.05
CA GLY A 638 -56.80 -37.02 18.84
C GLY A 638 -58.09 -37.20 18.03
N ALA A 639 -58.01 -37.22 16.70
CA ALA A 639 -59.16 -37.47 15.83
C ALA A 639 -59.62 -38.96 15.91
N PRO A 640 -60.93 -39.22 15.85
CA PRO A 640 -61.48 -40.57 15.94
C PRO A 640 -61.25 -41.36 14.65
N THR A 641 -61.35 -42.70 14.74
CA THR A 641 -61.18 -43.59 13.58
C THR A 641 -62.21 -43.27 12.48
N GLY A 642 -61.74 -43.04 11.25
CA GLY A 642 -62.58 -42.61 10.12
C GLY A 642 -62.68 -41.09 9.93
N ALA A 643 -62.05 -40.28 10.78
CA ALA A 643 -61.89 -38.85 10.55
C ALA A 643 -60.94 -38.56 9.38
N THR A 644 -61.23 -37.50 8.63
CA THR A 644 -60.37 -37.01 7.54
C THR A 644 -59.80 -35.66 7.93
N THR A 645 -58.47 -35.54 7.95
CA THR A 645 -57.75 -34.27 8.19
C THR A 645 -57.01 -33.84 6.93
N ILE A 646 -57.26 -32.62 6.48
CA ILE A 646 -56.59 -32.01 5.33
C ILE A 646 -56.00 -30.68 5.77
N CYS A 647 -54.70 -30.50 5.58
CA CYS A 647 -54.00 -29.25 5.86
C CYS A 647 -53.56 -28.59 4.56
N THR A 648 -53.84 -27.29 4.43
CA THR A 648 -53.46 -26.46 3.27
C THR A 648 -52.70 -25.22 3.74
N PRO A 649 -51.49 -24.96 3.22
CA PRO A 649 -50.63 -25.87 2.43
C PRO A 649 -50.26 -27.17 3.20
N THR A 650 -49.88 -28.22 2.47
CA THR A 650 -49.55 -29.54 3.05
C THR A 650 -48.25 -29.48 3.88
N PRO A 651 -48.30 -29.77 5.20
CA PRO A 651 -47.13 -29.74 6.07
C PRO A 651 -46.23 -30.99 5.89
N PRO A 652 -44.92 -30.87 6.16
CA PRO A 652 -44.20 -29.64 6.50
C PRO A 652 -44.03 -28.73 5.28
N VAL A 653 -44.21 -27.42 5.46
CA VAL A 653 -43.91 -26.41 4.42
C VAL A 653 -42.48 -25.93 4.53
N THR A 654 -41.83 -25.66 3.40
CA THR A 654 -40.42 -25.23 3.37
C THR A 654 -40.18 -23.93 4.13
N ALA A 655 -41.12 -22.99 4.03
CA ALA A 655 -41.04 -21.67 4.65
C ALA A 655 -42.44 -21.12 4.91
N LEU A 656 -42.76 -20.81 6.18
CA LEU A 656 -43.98 -20.11 6.56
C LEU A 656 -43.67 -18.63 6.82
N ALA A 657 -44.19 -17.76 5.95
CA ALA A 657 -43.94 -16.33 5.99
C ALA A 657 -44.56 -15.66 7.23
N VAL A 658 -43.92 -14.59 7.70
CA VAL A 658 -44.38 -13.78 8.83
C VAL A 658 -45.73 -13.12 8.55
N GLY A 659 -46.67 -13.24 9.47
CA GLY A 659 -47.96 -12.53 9.49
C GLY A 659 -48.98 -12.91 8.39
N THR A 660 -48.53 -13.40 7.25
CA THR A 660 -49.38 -13.84 6.12
C THR A 660 -49.34 -15.35 5.90
N GLY A 661 -48.32 -16.05 6.42
CA GLY A 661 -48.21 -17.50 6.35
C GLY A 661 -49.18 -18.17 7.32
N VAL A 662 -50.10 -18.96 6.77
CA VAL A 662 -51.09 -19.73 7.53
C VAL A 662 -51.15 -21.15 6.99
N ILE A 663 -51.03 -22.14 7.86
CA ILE A 663 -51.38 -23.54 7.59
C ILE A 663 -52.76 -23.78 8.20
N SER A 664 -53.76 -24.03 7.36
CA SER A 664 -55.13 -24.32 7.81
C SER A 664 -55.41 -25.81 7.72
N CYS A 665 -55.67 -26.43 8.87
CA CYS A 665 -55.98 -27.85 9.01
C CYS A 665 -57.46 -28.04 9.32
N GLU A 666 -58.16 -28.69 8.41
CA GLU A 666 -59.58 -29.02 8.51
C GLU A 666 -59.75 -30.50 8.81
N THR A 667 -60.39 -30.83 9.93
CA THR A 667 -60.72 -32.19 10.35
C THR A 667 -62.23 -32.41 10.32
N THR A 668 -62.68 -33.43 9.60
CA THR A 668 -64.11 -33.78 9.46
C THR A 668 -64.38 -35.20 9.92
N PHE A 669 -65.45 -35.41 10.68
CA PHE A 669 -65.90 -36.73 11.11
C PHE A 669 -67.37 -36.71 11.55
N THR A 670 -68.01 -37.89 11.56
CA THR A 670 -69.38 -38.07 12.06
C THR A 670 -69.35 -38.91 13.33
N PRO A 671 -69.71 -38.37 14.50
CA PRO A 671 -69.70 -39.12 15.74
C PRO A 671 -70.81 -40.18 15.77
N THR A 672 -70.44 -41.41 16.13
CA THR A 672 -71.35 -42.56 16.21
C THR A 672 -71.81 -42.87 17.64
N THR A 673 -71.17 -42.30 18.65
CA THR A 673 -71.52 -42.47 20.07
C THR A 673 -71.49 -41.14 20.83
N PRO A 674 -72.29 -40.97 21.89
CA PRO A 674 -72.16 -39.84 22.83
C PRO A 674 -70.81 -39.88 23.56
N GLY A 675 -70.23 -38.71 23.85
CA GLY A 675 -68.91 -38.59 24.47
C GLY A 675 -68.20 -37.26 24.17
N THR A 676 -66.91 -37.19 24.46
CA THR A 676 -66.06 -36.04 24.14
C THR A 676 -64.82 -36.51 23.39
N VAL A 677 -64.55 -35.87 22.26
CA VAL A 677 -63.34 -36.08 21.46
C VAL A 677 -62.53 -34.79 21.50
N THR A 678 -61.28 -34.84 21.94
CA THR A 678 -60.41 -33.65 22.00
C THR A 678 -59.39 -33.71 20.87
N LEU A 679 -59.49 -32.76 19.93
CA LEU A 679 -58.48 -32.55 18.90
C LEU A 679 -57.35 -31.69 19.47
N VAL A 680 -56.10 -32.09 19.24
CA VAL A 680 -54.90 -31.34 19.66
C VAL A 680 -54.11 -30.97 18.41
N THR A 681 -53.94 -29.67 18.18
CA THR A 681 -53.13 -29.14 17.08
C THR A 681 -51.80 -28.64 17.64
N THR A 682 -50.70 -29.04 17.01
CA THR A 682 -49.33 -28.65 17.41
C THR A 682 -48.62 -28.01 16.22
N ALA A 683 -48.02 -26.85 16.45
CA ALA A 683 -47.16 -26.15 15.50
C ALA A 683 -45.68 -26.34 15.87
N THR A 684 -44.82 -26.55 14.87
CA THR A 684 -43.35 -26.66 15.06
C THR A 684 -42.59 -26.09 13.86
N SER A 685 -41.33 -25.69 14.04
CA SER A 685 -40.41 -25.30 12.94
C SER A 685 -38.96 -25.67 13.27
N THR A 686 -38.07 -25.66 12.28
CA THR A 686 -36.62 -25.80 12.52
C THR A 686 -35.96 -24.49 12.94
N THR A 687 -36.57 -23.35 12.61
CA THR A 687 -36.23 -22.06 13.22
C THR A 687 -36.63 -22.04 14.69
N THR A 688 -35.77 -21.48 15.53
CA THR A 688 -36.02 -21.44 16.98
C THR A 688 -37.21 -20.56 17.29
N ASP A 689 -38.11 -21.10 18.10
CA ASP A 689 -39.30 -20.41 18.60
C ASP A 689 -39.07 -19.98 20.06
N PRO A 690 -39.06 -18.68 20.37
CA PRO A 690 -38.85 -18.17 21.72
C PRO A 690 -40.09 -18.29 22.64
N ASP A 691 -41.30 -18.51 22.10
CA ASP A 691 -42.53 -18.70 22.89
C ASP A 691 -43.19 -20.07 22.61
N PRO A 692 -42.60 -21.18 23.08
CA PRO A 692 -43.16 -22.50 22.83
C PRO A 692 -44.52 -22.75 23.51
N SER A 693 -45.03 -21.81 24.33
CA SER A 693 -46.26 -22.00 25.10
C SER A 693 -47.53 -21.85 24.26
N ASN A 694 -47.47 -21.13 23.15
CA ASN A 694 -48.58 -20.88 22.23
C ASN A 694 -48.65 -21.88 21.05
N ASN A 695 -47.73 -22.85 21.02
CA ASN A 695 -47.57 -23.84 19.95
C ASN A 695 -48.57 -25.00 19.99
N VAL A 696 -49.45 -25.05 20.99
CA VAL A 696 -50.42 -26.13 21.17
C VAL A 696 -51.80 -25.57 21.42
N GLY A 697 -52.77 -25.96 20.59
CA GLY A 697 -54.19 -25.65 20.74
C GLY A 697 -55.04 -26.91 20.90
N GLN A 698 -56.12 -26.82 21.67
CA GLN A 698 -57.04 -27.94 21.90
C GLN A 698 -58.48 -27.55 21.60
N THR A 699 -59.22 -28.43 20.92
CA THR A 699 -60.65 -28.27 20.66
C THR A 699 -61.42 -29.51 21.12
N PRO A 700 -62.17 -29.45 22.22
CA PRO A 700 -63.13 -30.47 22.61
C PRO A 700 -64.38 -30.43 21.71
N VAL A 701 -64.77 -31.60 21.18
CA VAL A 701 -66.02 -31.84 20.47
C VAL A 701 -66.90 -32.72 21.36
N ILE A 702 -68.00 -32.15 21.86
CA ILE A 702 -68.95 -32.79 22.79
C ILE A 702 -70.15 -33.31 21.98
N THR A 703 -70.43 -34.60 22.10
CA THR A 703 -71.51 -35.28 21.38
C THR A 703 -72.60 -35.70 22.37
N THR A 704 -73.82 -35.19 22.15
CA THR A 704 -74.98 -35.45 23.02
C THR A 704 -75.91 -36.52 22.42
N PRO A 705 -76.61 -37.33 23.25
CA PRO A 705 -77.58 -38.31 22.77
C PRO A 705 -78.82 -37.65 22.15
N PRO A 706 -79.55 -38.33 21.25
CA PRO A 706 -80.81 -37.81 20.69
C PRO A 706 -81.92 -37.74 21.75
N MET A 707 -82.72 -36.66 21.73
CA MET A 707 -83.79 -36.38 22.69
C MET A 707 -85.10 -36.02 21.95
N ALA A 708 -86.19 -36.74 22.25
CA ALA A 708 -87.55 -36.46 21.77
C ALA A 708 -88.41 -35.87 22.90
N ASP A 709 -89.61 -35.36 22.63
CA ASP A 709 -90.56 -34.85 23.66
C ASP A 709 -91.98 -35.25 23.25
N MET A 710 -92.52 -36.30 23.87
CA MET A 710 -93.78 -36.94 23.48
C MET A 710 -94.94 -36.42 24.33
N GLN A 711 -95.71 -35.48 23.78
CA GLN A 711 -96.77 -34.79 24.48
C GLN A 711 -98.14 -35.37 24.15
N ALA A 712 -98.97 -35.67 25.16
CA ALA A 712 -100.37 -36.10 24.95
C ALA A 712 -101.35 -34.94 25.12
N SER A 713 -102.40 -34.91 24.29
CA SER A 713 -103.48 -33.92 24.36
C SER A 713 -104.84 -34.56 24.09
N SER A 714 -105.84 -34.20 24.87
CA SER A 714 -107.24 -34.59 24.68
C SER A 714 -108.17 -33.51 25.25
N PRO A 715 -109.44 -33.40 24.77
CA PRO A 715 -110.41 -32.48 25.35
C PRO A 715 -110.63 -32.73 26.85
N PRO A 716 -110.76 -31.71 27.71
CA PRO A 716 -110.91 -31.91 29.16
C PRO A 716 -112.27 -32.52 29.57
N GLY A 717 -113.30 -32.39 28.72
CA GLY A 717 -114.61 -32.99 28.93
C GLY A 717 -115.30 -33.36 27.62
N LEU A 718 -116.17 -34.36 27.66
CA LEU A 718 -116.95 -34.84 26.52
C LEU A 718 -118.43 -34.97 26.92
N MET A 719 -119.30 -34.13 26.37
CA MET A 719 -120.74 -34.26 26.62
C MET A 719 -121.28 -35.49 25.88
N SER A 720 -121.80 -36.45 26.64
CA SER A 720 -122.35 -37.69 26.09
C SER A 720 -123.70 -37.99 26.71
N THR A 721 -124.72 -38.20 25.90
CA THR A 721 -126.05 -38.64 26.35
C THR A 721 -126.08 -40.17 26.45
N PRO A 722 -126.67 -40.76 27.52
CA PRO A 722 -126.82 -42.21 27.61
C PRO A 722 -127.55 -42.77 26.39
N GLY A 723 -126.97 -43.80 25.76
CA GLY A 723 -127.52 -44.43 24.55
C GLY A 723 -127.14 -43.80 23.20
N VAL A 724 -126.41 -42.67 23.17
CA VAL A 724 -125.88 -42.03 21.93
C VAL A 724 -124.37 -42.26 21.82
N GLU A 725 -123.88 -42.58 20.62
CA GLU A 725 -122.44 -42.75 20.36
C GLU A 725 -121.70 -41.42 20.56
N ALA A 726 -120.64 -41.44 21.37
CA ALA A 726 -119.74 -40.33 21.60
C ALA A 726 -118.35 -40.64 21.01
N THR A 727 -117.71 -39.61 20.43
CA THR A 727 -116.39 -39.72 19.81
C THR A 727 -115.39 -38.81 20.51
N LEU A 728 -114.29 -39.39 21.00
CA LEU A 728 -113.15 -38.69 21.59
C LEU A 728 -111.96 -38.71 20.63
N VAL A 729 -111.41 -37.53 20.31
CA VAL A 729 -110.15 -37.41 19.57
C VAL A 729 -109.03 -37.04 20.54
N SER A 730 -107.96 -37.82 20.57
CA SER A 730 -106.74 -37.54 21.34
C SER A 730 -105.52 -37.53 20.44
N THR A 731 -104.51 -36.72 20.74
CA THR A 731 -103.29 -36.59 19.95
C THR A 731 -102.04 -36.81 20.81
N CYS A 732 -101.04 -37.47 20.26
CA CYS A 732 -99.70 -37.58 20.83
C CYS A 732 -98.67 -37.00 19.84
N THR A 733 -97.96 -35.93 20.20
CA THR A 733 -97.06 -35.17 19.30
C THR A 733 -95.62 -35.26 19.78
N ASN A 734 -94.66 -35.47 18.87
CA ASN A 734 -93.24 -35.29 19.18
C ASN A 734 -92.84 -33.81 19.03
N ALA A 735 -92.77 -33.06 20.13
CA ALA A 735 -92.35 -31.67 20.17
C ALA A 735 -90.82 -31.49 20.37
N GLY A 736 -90.06 -32.58 20.43
CA GLY A 736 -88.63 -32.57 20.77
C GLY A 736 -87.71 -32.32 19.58
N PRO A 737 -86.41 -32.04 19.81
CA PRO A 737 -85.46 -31.71 18.73
C PRO A 737 -84.98 -32.93 17.92
N SER A 738 -85.26 -34.16 18.37
CA SER A 738 -84.89 -35.41 17.69
C SER A 738 -86.11 -36.26 17.35
N VAL A 739 -85.94 -37.19 16.42
CA VAL A 739 -86.96 -38.18 16.06
C VAL A 739 -87.34 -39.05 17.28
N ALA A 740 -88.63 -39.31 17.44
CA ALA A 740 -89.16 -40.20 18.47
C ALA A 740 -89.28 -41.62 17.90
N ASP A 741 -88.36 -42.50 18.28
CA ASP A 741 -88.33 -43.88 17.80
C ASP A 741 -89.33 -44.73 18.58
N ASN A 742 -90.07 -45.60 17.89
CA ASN A 742 -91.17 -46.40 18.46
C ASN A 742 -92.18 -45.54 19.24
N ALA A 743 -92.63 -44.43 18.65
CA ALA A 743 -93.59 -43.53 19.26
C ALA A 743 -94.96 -44.22 19.45
N THR A 744 -95.51 -44.10 20.65
CA THR A 744 -96.78 -44.71 21.05
C THR A 744 -97.78 -43.64 21.46
N CYS A 745 -99.03 -43.83 21.05
CA CYS A 745 -100.19 -43.13 21.59
C CYS A 745 -101.21 -44.17 22.05
N THR A 746 -101.55 -44.17 23.34
CA THR A 746 -102.43 -45.18 23.96
C THR A 746 -103.58 -44.51 24.68
N VAL A 747 -104.80 -45.02 24.50
CA VAL A 747 -106.01 -44.51 25.15
C VAL A 747 -106.59 -45.60 26.04
N THR A 748 -106.79 -45.31 27.32
CA THR A 748 -107.23 -46.27 28.35
C THR A 748 -108.37 -45.70 29.19
N GLY A 749 -109.15 -46.56 29.85
CA GLY A 749 -110.29 -46.14 30.70
C GLY A 749 -111.61 -45.93 29.96
N ALA A 750 -111.70 -46.26 28.67
CA ALA A 750 -112.95 -46.20 27.92
C ALA A 750 -113.93 -47.32 28.32
N PRO A 751 -115.27 -47.11 28.22
CA PRO A 751 -116.28 -48.11 28.60
C PRO A 751 -116.20 -49.41 27.78
N THR A 752 -116.72 -50.51 28.34
CA THR A 752 -116.80 -51.81 27.65
C THR A 752 -117.61 -51.70 26.35
N GLY A 753 -116.99 -52.06 25.22
CA GLY A 753 -117.57 -51.92 23.87
C GLY A 753 -117.02 -50.73 23.06
N ALA A 754 -116.11 -49.93 23.64
CA ALA A 754 -115.43 -48.86 22.92
C ALA A 754 -114.49 -49.38 21.82
N THR A 755 -114.38 -48.65 20.71
CA THR A 755 -113.41 -48.90 19.64
C THR A 755 -112.47 -47.70 19.50
N THR A 756 -111.15 -47.95 19.51
CA THR A 756 -110.12 -46.91 19.33
C THR A 756 -109.30 -47.21 18.09
N ILE A 757 -109.17 -46.23 17.20
CA ILE A 757 -108.34 -46.30 15.99
C ILE A 757 -107.37 -45.12 16.00
N CYS A 758 -106.07 -45.39 15.91
CA CYS A 758 -105.03 -44.37 15.82
C CYS A 758 -104.47 -44.29 14.41
N THR A 759 -104.25 -43.06 13.92
CA THR A 759 -103.62 -42.77 12.64
C THR A 759 -102.42 -41.82 12.86
N PRO A 760 -101.18 -42.20 12.50
CA PRO A 760 -100.77 -43.54 12.04
C PRO A 760 -101.01 -44.62 13.10
N ALA A 761 -101.03 -45.90 12.70
CA ALA A 761 -101.24 -47.00 13.63
C ALA A 761 -100.14 -47.01 14.70
N SER A 762 -100.55 -46.96 15.97
CA SER A 762 -99.67 -46.96 17.13
C SER A 762 -99.30 -48.42 17.50
N PRO A 763 -98.01 -48.77 17.70
CA PRO A 763 -96.81 -47.90 17.71
C PRO A 763 -96.29 -47.54 16.30
N VAL A 764 -95.72 -46.32 16.15
CA VAL A 764 -95.08 -45.82 14.92
C VAL A 764 -93.56 -45.95 15.04
N THR A 765 -92.90 -46.57 14.05
CA THR A 765 -91.45 -46.88 14.12
C THR A 765 -90.58 -45.65 14.29
N SER A 766 -90.94 -44.53 13.67
CA SER A 766 -90.27 -43.23 13.84
C SER A 766 -91.27 -42.10 13.63
N LEU A 767 -91.40 -41.22 14.62
CA LEU A 767 -92.23 -40.03 14.54
C LEU A 767 -91.33 -38.79 14.45
N ALA A 768 -91.37 -38.14 13.28
CA ALA A 768 -90.59 -36.93 13.01
C ALA A 768 -90.93 -35.79 13.97
N VAL A 769 -90.01 -34.84 14.12
CA VAL A 769 -90.22 -33.62 14.92
C VAL A 769 -91.45 -32.87 14.40
N GLY A 770 -92.37 -32.53 15.30
CA GLY A 770 -93.63 -31.86 15.00
C GLY A 770 -94.74 -32.76 14.46
N ALA A 771 -94.49 -34.06 14.24
CA ALA A 771 -95.51 -35.00 13.79
C ALA A 771 -96.32 -35.58 14.96
N SER A 772 -97.57 -36.00 14.69
CA SER A 772 -98.51 -36.47 15.71
C SER A 772 -99.18 -37.80 15.33
N ILE A 773 -99.53 -38.58 16.35
CA ILE A 773 -100.42 -39.75 16.27
C ILE A 773 -101.80 -39.32 16.79
N THR A 774 -102.84 -39.43 15.98
CA THR A 774 -104.21 -39.04 16.35
C THR A 774 -105.07 -40.28 16.56
N CYS A 775 -105.65 -40.44 17.75
CA CYS A 775 -106.51 -41.55 18.13
C CYS A 775 -107.97 -41.11 18.26
N GLU A 776 -108.86 -41.74 17.49
CA GLU A 776 -110.30 -41.57 17.57
C GLU A 776 -110.91 -42.75 18.35
N THR A 777 -111.57 -42.46 19.47
CA THR A 777 -112.21 -43.45 20.35
C THR A 777 -113.72 -43.25 20.35
N LYS A 778 -114.47 -44.25 19.88
CA LYS A 778 -115.93 -44.24 19.81
C LYS A 778 -116.53 -45.19 20.85
N PHE A 779 -117.53 -44.71 21.58
CA PHE A 779 -118.22 -45.52 22.59
C PHE A 779 -119.64 -45.01 22.86
N THR A 780 -120.52 -45.90 23.33
CA THR A 780 -121.90 -45.56 23.72
C THR A 780 -122.04 -45.68 25.24
N PRO A 781 -122.24 -44.58 25.99
CA PRO A 781 -122.40 -44.63 27.44
C PRO A 781 -123.72 -45.33 27.81
N LYS A 782 -123.65 -46.30 28.73
CA LYS A 782 -124.81 -47.11 29.16
C LYS A 782 -125.57 -46.50 30.34
N ASP A 783 -124.87 -45.78 31.22
CA ASP A 783 -125.39 -45.15 32.43
C ASP A 783 -124.80 -43.74 32.58
N ALA A 784 -125.42 -42.89 33.41
CA ALA A 784 -125.00 -41.51 33.67
C ALA A 784 -123.76 -41.37 34.60
N ALA A 785 -122.91 -42.39 34.70
CA ALA A 785 -121.72 -42.37 35.56
C ALA A 785 -120.54 -41.64 34.91
N ILE A 786 -119.74 -40.92 35.71
CA ILE A 786 -118.53 -40.24 35.22
C ILE A 786 -117.47 -41.27 34.88
N VAL A 787 -117.00 -41.28 33.62
CA VAL A 787 -115.89 -42.11 33.15
C VAL A 787 -114.69 -41.21 32.88
N THR A 788 -113.49 -41.65 33.29
CA THR A 788 -112.23 -40.94 33.02
C THR A 788 -111.44 -41.70 31.95
N ILE A 789 -111.26 -41.09 30.78
CA ILE A 789 -110.44 -41.64 29.70
C ILE A 789 -109.06 -40.97 29.75
N THR A 790 -108.00 -41.77 29.69
CA THR A 790 -106.60 -41.30 29.80
C THR A 790 -105.83 -41.62 28.52
N THR A 791 -105.23 -40.60 27.91
CA THR A 791 -104.33 -40.72 26.76
C THR A 791 -102.89 -40.60 27.23
N THR A 792 -102.04 -41.55 26.84
CA THR A 792 -100.61 -41.58 27.18
C THR A 792 -99.74 -41.63 25.92
N ALA A 793 -98.83 -40.68 25.79
CA ALA A 793 -97.79 -40.59 24.77
C ALA A 793 -96.48 -41.21 25.28
N GLY A 794 -95.69 -41.82 24.40
CA GLY A 794 -94.40 -42.41 24.76
C GLY A 794 -93.51 -42.66 23.56
N SER A 795 -92.21 -42.87 23.78
CA SER A 795 -91.27 -43.35 22.77
C SER A 795 -90.08 -44.05 23.42
N THR A 796 -89.24 -44.69 22.62
CA THR A 796 -87.96 -45.25 23.06
C THR A 796 -86.83 -44.22 23.05
N THR A 797 -86.96 -43.13 22.29
CA THR A 797 -86.09 -41.96 22.45
C THR A 797 -86.38 -41.33 23.81
N THR A 798 -85.32 -40.97 24.56
CA THR A 798 -85.50 -40.42 25.90
C THR A 798 -86.28 -39.10 25.84
N ASP A 799 -87.34 -39.03 26.63
CA ASP A 799 -88.19 -37.86 26.80
C ASP A 799 -87.79 -37.10 28.08
N PRO A 800 -87.21 -35.89 27.97
CA PRO A 800 -86.78 -35.12 29.13
C PRO A 800 -87.94 -34.46 29.89
N VAL A 801 -89.17 -34.44 29.35
CA VAL A 801 -90.33 -33.76 29.96
C VAL A 801 -91.52 -34.73 30.16
N PRO A 802 -91.35 -35.85 30.89
CA PRO A 802 -92.35 -36.92 30.98
C PRO A 802 -93.70 -36.49 31.59
N THR A 803 -93.75 -35.31 32.22
CA THR A 803 -94.96 -34.75 32.84
C THR A 803 -96.04 -34.36 31.84
N ASN A 804 -95.70 -34.13 30.56
CA ASN A 804 -96.65 -33.72 29.52
C ASN A 804 -97.16 -34.91 28.67
N ASN A 805 -96.75 -36.13 29.02
CA ASN A 805 -97.05 -37.35 28.27
C ASN A 805 -98.45 -37.90 28.53
N VAL A 806 -99.25 -37.29 29.42
CA VAL A 806 -100.56 -37.80 29.82
C VAL A 806 -101.63 -36.72 29.75
N ALA A 807 -102.75 -37.01 29.07
CA ALA A 807 -103.97 -36.18 29.04
C ALA A 807 -105.19 -36.98 29.53
N LYS A 808 -106.17 -36.32 30.17
CA LYS A 808 -107.37 -36.95 30.73
C LYS A 808 -108.65 -36.23 30.31
N THR A 809 -109.71 -36.99 30.04
CA THR A 809 -111.03 -36.50 29.63
C THR A 809 -112.15 -37.09 30.50
N LEU A 810 -113.10 -36.26 30.94
CA LEU A 810 -114.26 -36.66 31.78
C LEU A 810 -115.60 -36.58 31.01
N THR A 811 -116.54 -37.51 31.26
CA THR A 811 -117.92 -37.46 30.72
C THR A 811 -118.96 -37.11 31.81
N PRO A 812 -119.73 -35.99 31.73
CA PRO A 812 -120.74 -35.63 32.75
C PRO A 812 -122.16 -36.22 32.51
N ALA A 813 -122.96 -36.33 33.59
CA ALA A 813 -124.35 -36.82 33.65
C ALA A 813 -125.41 -35.78 33.22
N ALA A 814 -126.46 -36.20 32.50
CA ALA A 814 -127.57 -35.34 32.04
C ALA A 814 -128.66 -35.14 33.13
N SER A 815 -129.24 -33.93 33.24
CA SER A 815 -130.39 -33.60 34.10
C SER A 815 -131.58 -33.08 33.27
N ASP A 816 -132.80 -33.55 33.60
CA ASP A 816 -134.12 -33.40 32.93
C ASP A 816 -134.71 -31.94 32.92
N PRO A 817 -135.75 -31.64 32.09
CA PRO A 817 -136.24 -30.29 31.85
C PRO A 817 -137.46 -29.82 32.69
N ALA A 818 -137.55 -28.48 32.82
CA ALA A 818 -138.72 -27.60 33.04
C ALA A 818 -139.17 -27.19 34.47
N ALA A 819 -139.01 -25.89 34.76
CA ALA A 819 -140.07 -24.98 35.25
C ALA A 819 -139.65 -23.51 35.08
N VAL A 820 -140.50 -22.67 34.45
CA VAL A 820 -140.43 -21.20 34.52
C VAL A 820 -141.42 -20.77 35.60
N PRO A 821 -141.00 -20.05 36.67
CA PRO A 821 -141.40 -18.65 36.79
C PRO A 821 -140.43 -17.69 37.53
N THR A 822 -140.61 -16.42 37.16
CA THR A 822 -140.43 -15.16 37.93
C THR A 822 -139.04 -14.65 38.29
N LEU A 823 -138.67 -13.58 37.58
CA LEU A 823 -137.72 -12.51 37.94
C LEU A 823 -137.88 -12.10 39.41
N GLY A 824 -136.79 -12.16 40.20
CA GLY A 824 -136.85 -11.69 41.60
C GLY A 824 -135.53 -11.57 42.38
N GLU A 825 -134.50 -12.38 42.13
CA GLU A 825 -133.40 -12.50 43.12
C GLU A 825 -132.00 -12.05 42.67
N TRP A 826 -131.75 -11.91 41.37
CA TRP A 826 -130.45 -11.40 40.87
C TRP A 826 -130.28 -9.88 41.03
N ALA A 827 -131.38 -9.14 41.17
CA ALA A 827 -131.36 -7.69 41.42
C ALA A 827 -130.99 -7.34 42.89
N LEU A 828 -131.12 -8.28 43.84
CA LEU A 828 -130.80 -8.06 45.26
C LEU A 828 -129.37 -8.49 45.65
N TRP A 829 -128.74 -9.39 44.90
CA TRP A 829 -127.32 -9.75 45.10
C TRP A 829 -126.35 -8.70 44.54
N LEU A 830 -126.73 -8.02 43.45
CA LEU A 830 -125.96 -6.90 42.91
C LEU A 830 -126.06 -5.63 43.78
N LEU A 831 -127.15 -5.45 44.55
CA LEU A 831 -127.29 -4.33 45.49
C LEU A 831 -126.57 -4.58 46.84
N SER A 832 -126.39 -5.84 47.26
CA SER A 832 -125.68 -6.20 48.49
C SER A 832 -124.14 -6.23 48.31
N ALA A 833 -123.64 -6.48 47.11
CA ALA A 833 -122.23 -6.26 46.78
C ALA A 833 -121.85 -4.76 46.71
N LEU A 834 -122.80 -3.89 46.32
CA LEU A 834 -122.63 -2.42 46.32
C LEU A 834 -122.74 -1.80 47.73
N LEU A 835 -123.40 -2.47 48.68
CA LEU A 835 -123.49 -2.03 50.09
C LEU A 835 -122.38 -2.60 51.00
N GLY A 836 -121.71 -3.70 50.62
CA GLY A 836 -120.49 -4.19 51.29
C GLY A 836 -119.26 -3.29 51.08
N GLY A 837 -119.25 -2.48 50.00
CA GLY A 837 -118.22 -1.48 49.73
C GLY A 837 -118.16 -0.33 50.74
N PHE A 838 -119.25 -0.07 51.49
CA PHE A 838 -119.26 0.94 52.55
C PHE A 838 -118.76 0.42 53.92
N ALA A 839 -118.55 -0.90 54.10
CA ALA A 839 -117.97 -1.45 55.34
C ALA A 839 -116.42 -1.41 55.36
N LEU A 840 -115.79 -1.10 54.22
CA LEU A 840 -114.37 -0.73 54.13
C LEU A 840 -114.07 0.68 54.69
N MET A 841 -115.10 1.45 55.10
CA MET A 841 -114.96 2.65 55.94
C MET A 841 -114.86 2.37 57.45
N GLY A 842 -114.91 1.11 57.91
CA GLY A 842 -114.96 0.80 59.35
C GLY A 842 -113.65 0.40 60.04
N VAL A 843 -112.68 -0.21 59.33
CA VAL A 843 -111.55 -0.93 60.00
C VAL A 843 -110.15 -0.43 59.60
N ARG A 844 -110.06 0.63 58.78
CA ARG A 844 -108.81 1.42 58.61
C ARG A 844 -108.68 2.58 59.61
N ARG A 845 -109.43 2.55 60.70
CA ARG A 845 -109.33 3.50 61.82
C ARG A 845 -109.03 2.77 63.12
N GLN A 846 -107.87 2.10 63.21
CA GLN A 846 -107.08 1.90 64.44
C GLN A 846 -105.86 1.01 64.15
N ARG A 847 -104.66 1.51 64.49
CA ARG A 847 -103.29 1.04 64.17
C ARG A 847 -102.80 1.58 62.81
N GLN A 848 -102.21 2.78 62.70
CA GLN A 848 -101.15 3.34 63.54
C GLN A 848 -101.32 4.87 63.75
N GLN A 849 -101.42 5.28 65.02
CA GLN A 849 -100.78 6.49 65.53
C GLN A 849 -99.52 6.01 66.24
N SER A 850 -98.35 6.15 65.60
CA SER A 850 -96.97 6.20 66.14
C SER A 850 -96.06 6.51 64.96
#